data_AF-A0A1D2AC19-F1
#
_entry.id   AF-A0A1D2AC19-F1
#
_cell.length_a   1.000
_cell.length_b   1.000
_cell.length_c   1.000
_cell.angle_alpha   90.00
_cell.angle_beta   90.00
_cell.angle_gamma   90.00
#
_symmetry.space_group_name_H-M   'P 1'
#
loop_
_entity.id
_entity.type
_entity.pdbx_description
1 polymer ?
#
loop_
_entity_poly.entity_id
_entity_poly.type
_entity_poly.pdbx_seq_one_letter_code
_entity_poly.pdbx_strand_id
1 'polypeptide(L)'
;LFRGSDTHWWKAWHPPDPDSTIPGTARRAGTPSSHTRRQSFTMARERGSLNVMSVPVFLNEAQRGSSGAHLRLAKALWEVCDEEPARAGADLVHAFKLIMTCGERTMYVDRVLRFLATFAAQASDEGRLTFLEQLLQSLASLMHAEDAPARWRACQLAQALLSGLPADAGLSEDVADGLQAALLERAADARPAVRAAAARALARLPDPGEDGDFAACPITATLIRLASHDASREVRRGALASLPPCVLAARAVLERSLDPDDDVRRVAYLTAAHGAGPRDLAPAQRALLIRRGLRDRCPAVAAAALRLVQAWLAGCDGDPLSLLSLLDAHGRDAGELALRALLDAGTLNPVRLMAAWAEAGVTPRCVTSESGAKDAAAGQAEEGDQLHVADVGADLALAWCVVAQAAQERAHAAGRSAASAAGATADIEAAAASAALEALDAFLPSSWEEAAATHSAVKGEQPEAADHLLLMFATCLDTGDAAARRTASDLVLRELVGEGDELAAEPRGLAAPIREVAARALARLLRVASPASGQLAQVAVERLCERCEAGETSSAFASPRLLSALALALQALPPRGVSSLLDRVWGTVLSRRMPRQAPETGHAGWGPAGLAAGGAGLLAASPAAPRGVVAAVVPRLARLLAQGVEDGEADAWTAAGTAAQALGDIAARHGVARVDEWLAGEDSRPCVPTMLCALGAWRHDLLAGGEEGPERSRARDEAGAALAAALGRLMVLGQLSPGRAVPESEALEALISLLGLAFDPTTEAAPQFRQTLTVALETLASLSLQAQSLLASALLPAARRAAAADAACSRTAPASAATAPVVMRFVAQLLHTPVWSADASDPGQPRQRAASSHESLALVLVRELAAWRESGAATAAARAYASALARLLSTLPLRAGLQGDAAATLAAAHEALEELVGDAAFTRQAGSVLAREARAAAARLRERHEAAAEQVDSDALQCAAEGSHATHAELTTGCPLPFGRQGAGKAAPRRASRSAFAGGGAGEPDADDATSDEDDDDEVGNAAVGPAPRRRLPRRSTTSGVRYRAASSESDGSEGEEDSDAGSSAGGSDGGGAQETVSEGQENEGMRRPRTSAAAALEKPEVRRLRAALAENCVL
;
A
#
# COMPACT_ATOMS: atom_id res chain seq x y z
N LEU A 1 -44.44 -4.72 -2.69
CA LEU A 1 -44.68 -3.30 -2.38
C LEU A 1 -46.16 -2.95 -2.28
N PHE A 2 -47.06 -3.55 -3.08
CA PHE A 2 -48.51 -3.50 -2.82
C PHE A 2 -49.04 -4.84 -2.34
N ARG A 3 -48.83 -5.13 -1.05
CA ARG A 3 -49.64 -6.04 -0.23
C ARG A 3 -49.07 -6.00 1.18
N GLY A 4 -49.85 -5.48 2.12
CA GLY A 4 -49.59 -5.61 3.55
C GLY A 4 -49.50 -4.29 4.30
N SER A 5 -50.66 -3.69 4.60
CA SER A 5 -50.95 -3.08 5.90
C SER A 5 -52.43 -2.69 5.93
N ASP A 6 -53.19 -3.34 6.80
CA ASP A 6 -54.61 -3.13 7.01
C ASP A 6 -54.93 -1.67 7.34
N THR A 7 -55.70 -0.99 6.48
CA THR A 7 -56.56 0.14 6.88
C THR A 7 -57.78 0.21 5.94
N HIS A 8 -58.95 0.27 6.56
CA HIS A 8 -60.30 0.14 5.98
C HIS A 8 -60.72 1.27 5.03
N TRP A 9 -60.69 1.11 3.70
CA TRP A 9 -61.32 2.11 2.79
C TRP A 9 -61.92 1.56 1.47
N TRP A 10 -62.62 0.43 1.50
CA TRP A 10 -63.48 0.01 0.37
C TRP A 10 -64.93 -0.23 0.82
N LYS A 11 -65.72 0.84 0.89
CA LYS A 11 -67.19 0.80 0.84
C LYS A 11 -67.71 1.96 0.00
N ALA A 12 -67.61 1.81 -1.32
CA ALA A 12 -68.59 2.35 -2.25
C ALA A 12 -68.39 1.60 -3.57
N TRP A 13 -69.34 0.72 -3.88
CA TRP A 13 -69.82 0.31 -5.22
C TRP A 13 -70.32 -1.14 -5.14
N HIS A 14 -71.64 -1.27 -5.01
CA HIS A 14 -72.39 -2.52 -5.14
C HIS A 14 -72.53 -2.89 -6.62
N PRO A 15 -72.38 -4.17 -7.01
CA PRO A 15 -73.13 -4.75 -8.11
C PRO A 15 -74.47 -5.36 -7.61
N PRO A 16 -75.47 -5.58 -8.48
CA PRO A 16 -76.81 -6.02 -8.08
C PRO A 16 -76.88 -7.53 -7.81
N ASP A 17 -77.67 -7.90 -6.80
CA ASP A 17 -78.12 -9.26 -6.49
C ASP A 17 -79.09 -9.79 -7.56
N PRO A 18 -79.15 -11.13 -7.81
CA PRO A 18 -80.10 -11.95 -7.05
C PRO A 18 -79.68 -13.41 -6.75
N ASP A 19 -80.05 -13.85 -5.54
CA ASP A 19 -80.48 -15.20 -5.09
C ASP A 19 -79.96 -16.48 -5.78
N SER A 20 -79.23 -17.33 -5.02
CA SER A 20 -79.74 -18.61 -4.47
C SER A 20 -78.62 -19.51 -3.88
N THR A 21 -78.66 -19.65 -2.56
CA THR A 21 -78.49 -20.88 -1.74
C THR A 21 -77.35 -21.91 -1.95
N ILE A 22 -76.37 -21.87 -1.02
CA ILE A 22 -75.72 -22.94 -0.18
C ILE A 22 -74.93 -24.13 -0.84
N PRO A 23 -74.14 -24.95 -0.09
CA PRO A 23 -72.70 -24.84 0.25
C PRO A 23 -71.81 -25.98 -0.31
N GLY A 24 -70.48 -25.87 -0.20
CA GLY A 24 -69.63 -27.07 -0.33
C GLY A 24 -68.12 -26.83 -0.30
N THR A 25 -67.48 -27.39 0.72
CA THR A 25 -66.06 -27.33 1.04
C THR A 25 -65.13 -28.12 0.10
N ALA A 26 -63.88 -27.64 0.03
CA ALA A 26 -62.62 -28.41 0.04
C ALA A 26 -61.77 -28.56 -1.25
N ARG A 27 -60.51 -28.12 -1.07
CA ARG A 27 -59.21 -28.63 -1.60
C ARG A 27 -58.73 -28.22 -3.02
N ARG A 28 -57.68 -27.39 -2.96
CA ARG A 28 -56.40 -27.40 -3.71
C ARG A 28 -56.40 -28.00 -5.13
N ALA A 29 -56.25 -27.12 -6.12
CA ALA A 29 -55.51 -27.34 -7.37
C ALA A 29 -54.78 -26.01 -7.68
N GLY A 30 -53.46 -26.00 -7.85
CA GLY A 30 -52.83 -26.29 -9.13
C GLY A 30 -52.46 -24.96 -9.80
N THR A 31 -51.18 -24.58 -9.73
CA THR A 31 -50.63 -23.43 -10.45
C THR A 31 -50.85 -23.61 -11.96
N PRO A 32 -51.49 -22.67 -12.70
CA PRO A 32 -51.68 -22.83 -14.13
C PRO A 32 -50.37 -22.52 -14.87
N SER A 33 -50.09 -23.37 -15.86
CA SER A 33 -48.91 -23.34 -16.72
C SER A 33 -48.91 -22.14 -17.69
N SER A 34 -47.72 -21.86 -18.24
CA SER A 34 -47.37 -20.73 -19.11
C SER A 34 -48.25 -20.53 -20.35
N HIS A 35 -49.07 -21.51 -20.73
CA HIS A 35 -49.98 -21.44 -21.88
C HIS A 35 -51.23 -20.58 -21.64
N THR A 36 -51.78 -20.55 -20.42
CA THR A 36 -52.97 -19.73 -20.11
C THR A 36 -52.65 -18.23 -19.97
N ARG A 37 -51.36 -17.88 -19.78
CA ARG A 37 -50.86 -16.49 -19.80
C ARG A 37 -50.68 -15.93 -21.21
N ARG A 38 -50.36 -16.78 -22.19
CA ARG A 38 -50.30 -16.33 -23.60
C ARG A 38 -51.69 -15.99 -24.13
N GLN A 39 -52.73 -16.72 -23.71
CA GLN A 39 -54.10 -16.46 -24.15
C GLN A 39 -54.70 -15.14 -23.61
N SER A 40 -54.32 -14.73 -22.40
CA SER A 40 -54.73 -13.43 -21.83
C SER A 40 -53.98 -12.25 -22.46
N PHE A 41 -52.76 -12.48 -22.98
CA PHE A 41 -52.00 -11.48 -23.72
C PHE A 41 -52.46 -11.35 -25.19
N THR A 42 -52.94 -12.44 -25.81
CA THR A 42 -53.48 -12.40 -27.18
C THR A 42 -54.92 -11.86 -27.24
N MET A 43 -55.76 -12.12 -26.23
CA MET A 43 -57.11 -11.52 -26.20
C MET A 43 -57.12 -10.00 -25.96
N ALA A 44 -56.07 -9.45 -25.33
CA ALA A 44 -55.87 -7.99 -25.22
C ALA A 44 -55.39 -7.36 -26.55
N ARG A 45 -54.93 -8.17 -27.51
CA ARG A 45 -54.46 -7.72 -28.82
C ARG A 45 -55.58 -7.67 -29.87
N GLU A 46 -56.67 -8.40 -29.65
CA GLU A 46 -57.84 -8.46 -30.56
C GLU A 46 -58.94 -7.44 -30.23
N ARG A 47 -58.81 -6.70 -29.12
CA ARG A 47 -59.65 -5.53 -28.82
C ARG A 47 -58.69 -4.39 -28.49
N GLY A 48 -58.63 -3.37 -29.33
CA GLY A 48 -57.71 -2.22 -29.20
C GLY A 48 -57.75 -1.55 -27.83
N SER A 49 -56.97 -2.08 -26.88
CA SER A 49 -57.01 -1.74 -25.46
C SER A 49 -55.59 -1.61 -24.90
N LEU A 50 -54.75 -0.85 -25.58
CA LEU A 50 -53.63 -0.18 -24.91
C LEU A 50 -54.15 0.94 -23.97
N ASN A 51 -55.37 1.46 -24.21
CA ASN A 51 -56.08 2.50 -23.43
C ASN A 51 -56.56 2.09 -22.02
N VAL A 52 -56.10 0.99 -21.40
CA VAL A 52 -56.62 0.52 -20.10
C VAL A 52 -55.55 0.34 -19.02
N MET A 53 -54.27 0.57 -19.30
CA MET A 53 -53.26 0.52 -18.25
C MET A 53 -53.10 1.88 -17.57
N SER A 54 -53.45 1.94 -16.28
CA SER A 54 -53.21 3.12 -15.44
C SER A 54 -51.75 3.19 -14.98
N VAL A 55 -51.28 4.39 -14.60
CA VAL A 55 -49.92 4.62 -14.10
C VAL A 55 -49.48 3.60 -13.01
N PRO A 56 -50.32 3.25 -12.01
CA PRO A 56 -49.95 2.23 -11.03
C PRO A 56 -49.67 0.85 -11.63
N VAL A 57 -50.36 0.47 -12.72
CA VAL A 57 -50.13 -0.80 -13.41
C VAL A 57 -48.76 -0.80 -14.08
N PHE A 58 -48.41 0.28 -14.79
CA PHE A 58 -47.09 0.42 -15.41
C PHE A 58 -45.96 0.30 -14.39
N LEU A 59 -46.06 1.01 -13.25
CA LEU A 59 -45.04 0.94 -12.20
C LEU A 59 -44.96 -0.45 -11.55
N ASN A 60 -46.10 -1.15 -11.43
CA ASN A 60 -46.17 -2.50 -10.89
C ASN A 60 -45.55 -3.54 -11.83
N GLU A 61 -45.71 -3.35 -13.15
CA GLU A 61 -45.03 -4.16 -14.15
C GLU A 61 -43.53 -3.83 -14.22
N ALA A 62 -43.15 -2.56 -14.12
CA ALA A 62 -41.75 -2.13 -14.10
C ALA A 62 -40.94 -2.73 -12.94
N GLN A 63 -41.53 -2.85 -11.74
CA GLN A 63 -40.85 -3.48 -10.59
C GLN A 63 -40.73 -5.01 -10.70
N ARG A 64 -41.64 -5.67 -11.42
CA ARG A 64 -41.67 -7.14 -11.58
C ARG A 64 -40.87 -7.63 -12.79
N GLY A 65 -40.92 -6.87 -13.89
CA GLY A 65 -40.33 -7.22 -15.17
C GLY A 65 -38.81 -7.12 -15.22
N SER A 66 -38.23 -7.70 -16.27
CA SER A 66 -36.82 -7.56 -16.63
C SER A 66 -36.52 -6.18 -17.19
N SER A 67 -35.27 -5.72 -17.10
CA SER A 67 -34.81 -4.42 -17.65
C SER A 67 -35.16 -4.24 -19.12
N GLY A 68 -35.16 -5.32 -19.92
CA GLY A 68 -35.52 -5.28 -21.34
C GLY A 68 -36.98 -4.88 -21.63
N ALA A 69 -37.88 -4.93 -20.65
CA ALA A 69 -39.26 -4.48 -20.81
C ALA A 69 -39.44 -2.97 -20.57
N HIS A 70 -38.48 -2.30 -19.93
CA HIS A 70 -38.62 -0.90 -19.48
C HIS A 70 -38.82 0.06 -20.64
N LEU A 71 -38.12 -0.10 -21.77
CA LEU A 71 -38.27 0.77 -22.94
C LEU A 71 -39.68 0.71 -23.53
N ARG A 72 -40.24 -0.50 -23.67
CA ARG A 72 -41.61 -0.68 -24.18
C ARG A 72 -42.65 -0.09 -23.22
N LEU A 73 -42.48 -0.32 -21.92
CA LEU A 73 -43.37 0.24 -20.90
C LEU A 73 -43.27 1.77 -20.85
N ALA A 74 -42.08 2.34 -21.07
CA ALA A 74 -41.86 3.77 -21.08
C ALA A 74 -42.58 4.44 -22.26
N LYS A 75 -42.48 3.86 -23.47
CA LYS A 75 -43.22 4.35 -24.64
C LYS A 75 -44.73 4.31 -24.43
N ALA A 76 -45.25 3.21 -23.88
CA ALA A 76 -46.67 3.08 -23.57
C ALA A 76 -47.14 4.02 -22.44
N LEU A 77 -46.29 4.31 -21.45
CA LEU A 77 -46.61 5.31 -20.43
C LEU A 77 -46.65 6.72 -21.02
N TRP A 78 -45.77 7.04 -21.98
CA TRP A 78 -45.83 8.32 -22.70
C TRP A 78 -47.12 8.50 -23.49
N GLU A 79 -47.65 7.45 -24.14
CA GLU A 79 -48.96 7.52 -24.80
C GLU A 79 -50.07 7.97 -23.82
N VAL A 80 -50.06 7.47 -22.59
CA VAL A 80 -51.01 7.89 -21.53
C VAL A 80 -50.74 9.32 -21.05
N CYS A 81 -49.47 9.71 -20.93
CA CYS A 81 -49.09 11.08 -20.55
C CYS A 81 -49.47 12.10 -21.62
N ASP A 82 -49.40 11.74 -22.90
CA ASP A 82 -49.77 12.60 -24.02
C ASP A 82 -51.31 12.76 -24.13
N GLU A 83 -52.07 11.69 -23.82
CA GLU A 83 -53.55 11.73 -23.80
C GLU A 83 -54.12 12.50 -22.60
N GLU A 84 -53.65 12.22 -21.37
CA GLU A 84 -54.18 12.80 -20.13
C GLU A 84 -53.05 13.34 -19.19
N PRO A 85 -52.33 14.41 -19.57
CA PRO A 85 -51.13 14.85 -18.86
C PRO A 85 -51.39 15.24 -17.40
N ALA A 86 -52.43 16.02 -17.12
CA ALA A 86 -52.72 16.48 -15.76
C ALA A 86 -53.02 15.30 -14.79
N ARG A 87 -53.76 14.30 -15.28
CA ARG A 87 -54.11 13.11 -14.49
C ARG A 87 -52.91 12.18 -14.33
N ALA A 88 -52.20 11.89 -15.42
CA ALA A 88 -51.01 11.06 -15.39
C ALA A 88 -49.92 11.65 -14.46
N GLY A 89 -49.74 12.97 -14.49
CA GLY A 89 -48.85 13.68 -13.57
C GLY A 89 -49.27 13.53 -12.11
N ALA A 90 -50.56 13.74 -11.80
CA ALA A 90 -51.08 13.55 -10.44
C ALA A 90 -50.91 12.11 -9.94
N ASP A 91 -51.17 11.11 -10.80
CA ASP A 91 -51.01 9.69 -10.48
C ASP A 91 -49.53 9.33 -10.26
N LEU A 92 -48.61 9.87 -11.05
CA LEU A 92 -47.17 9.68 -10.86
C LEU A 92 -46.69 10.31 -9.54
N VAL A 93 -47.11 11.53 -9.22
CA VAL A 93 -46.77 12.18 -7.95
C VAL A 93 -47.35 11.40 -6.76
N HIS A 94 -48.55 10.86 -6.88
CA HIS A 94 -49.12 9.98 -5.86
C HIS A 94 -48.28 8.70 -5.69
N ALA A 95 -47.87 8.07 -6.79
CA ALA A 95 -47.00 6.91 -6.75
C ALA A 95 -45.62 7.22 -6.14
N PHE A 96 -45.04 8.38 -6.43
CA PHE A 96 -43.79 8.84 -5.82
C PHE A 96 -43.92 8.93 -4.30
N LYS A 97 -45.01 9.51 -3.78
CA LYS A 97 -45.28 9.56 -2.34
C LYS A 97 -45.36 8.17 -1.70
N LEU A 98 -45.90 7.18 -2.42
CA LEU A 98 -45.92 5.79 -1.94
C LEU A 98 -44.52 5.18 -1.90
N ILE A 99 -43.70 5.39 -2.94
CA ILE A 99 -42.30 4.96 -2.98
C ILE A 99 -41.50 5.60 -1.85
N MET A 100 -41.79 6.86 -1.51
CA MET A 100 -41.13 7.62 -0.45
C MET A 100 -41.31 7.04 0.95
N THR A 101 -42.35 6.21 1.18
CA THR A 101 -42.52 5.50 2.46
C THR A 101 -41.54 4.32 2.65
N CYS A 102 -40.83 3.93 1.58
CA CYS A 102 -39.92 2.78 1.61
C CYS A 102 -38.49 3.19 2.04
N GLY A 103 -38.21 3.07 3.35
CA GLY A 103 -36.90 3.39 3.94
C GLY A 103 -35.77 2.38 3.72
N GLU A 104 -36.05 1.24 3.07
CA GLU A 104 -35.08 0.17 2.82
C GLU A 104 -34.67 0.10 1.34
N ARG A 105 -33.41 -0.21 1.04
CA ARG A 105 -32.96 -0.52 -0.34
C ARG A 105 -33.60 -1.85 -0.76
N THR A 106 -34.41 -1.83 -1.80
CA THR A 106 -35.03 -3.04 -2.36
C THR A 106 -34.86 -3.05 -3.87
N MET A 107 -34.64 -4.25 -4.44
CA MET A 107 -34.50 -4.40 -5.89
C MET A 107 -35.70 -3.88 -6.68
N TYR A 108 -36.90 -3.90 -6.08
CA TYR A 108 -38.13 -3.43 -6.69
C TYR A 108 -38.13 -1.93 -6.90
N VAL A 109 -37.76 -1.15 -5.87
CA VAL A 109 -37.65 0.30 -6.01
C VAL A 109 -36.51 0.65 -6.98
N ASP A 110 -35.37 -0.05 -6.91
CA ASP A 110 -34.27 0.20 -7.84
C ASP A 110 -34.66 -0.07 -9.30
N ARG A 111 -35.50 -1.08 -9.57
CA ARG A 111 -36.07 -1.32 -10.91
C ARG A 111 -36.99 -0.19 -11.35
N VAL A 112 -37.83 0.34 -10.45
CA VAL A 112 -38.68 1.50 -10.75
C VAL A 112 -37.84 2.74 -11.04
N LEU A 113 -36.80 3.01 -10.26
CA LEU A 113 -35.89 4.12 -10.52
C LEU A 113 -35.21 4.00 -11.91
N ARG A 114 -34.72 2.82 -12.28
CA ARG A 114 -34.16 2.58 -13.63
C ARG A 114 -35.21 2.75 -14.73
N PHE A 115 -36.44 2.28 -14.49
CA PHE A 115 -37.55 2.49 -15.41
C PHE A 115 -37.85 3.98 -15.59
N LEU A 116 -37.88 4.77 -14.51
CA LEU A 116 -38.12 6.23 -14.59
C LEU A 116 -37.01 6.96 -15.34
N ALA A 117 -35.75 6.54 -15.20
CA ALA A 117 -34.66 7.05 -16.04
C ALA A 117 -34.88 6.70 -17.52
N THR A 118 -35.32 5.47 -17.82
CA THR A 118 -35.67 5.05 -19.19
C THR A 118 -36.87 5.82 -19.74
N PHE A 119 -37.85 6.14 -18.88
CA PHE A 119 -39.00 6.97 -19.22
C PHE A 119 -38.59 8.40 -19.55
N ALA A 120 -37.76 9.03 -18.72
CA ALA A 120 -37.24 10.37 -18.98
C ALA A 120 -36.41 10.44 -20.28
N ALA A 121 -35.67 9.37 -20.61
CA ALA A 121 -34.90 9.25 -21.85
C ALA A 121 -35.75 9.19 -23.13
N GLN A 122 -37.08 9.10 -23.03
CA GLN A 122 -38.00 9.12 -24.16
C GLN A 122 -38.75 10.47 -24.30
N ALA A 123 -38.39 11.48 -23.50
CA ALA A 123 -38.87 12.84 -23.69
C ALA A 123 -38.19 13.47 -24.92
N SER A 124 -38.85 13.37 -26.07
CA SER A 124 -38.31 13.74 -27.38
C SER A 124 -38.75 15.12 -27.88
N ASP A 125 -39.73 15.74 -27.21
CA ASP A 125 -40.31 17.03 -27.59
C ASP A 125 -40.48 17.94 -26.37
N GLU A 126 -40.70 19.23 -26.63
CA GLU A 126 -40.85 20.25 -25.58
C GLU A 126 -42.01 19.95 -24.63
N GLY A 127 -43.13 19.42 -25.11
CA GLY A 127 -44.29 19.12 -24.28
C GLY A 127 -44.00 18.04 -23.22
N ARG A 128 -43.30 16.98 -23.62
CA ARG A 128 -42.85 15.92 -22.72
C ARG A 128 -41.78 16.41 -21.74
N LEU A 129 -40.90 17.33 -22.16
CA LEU A 129 -39.94 17.97 -21.27
C LEU A 129 -40.65 18.84 -20.21
N THR A 130 -41.61 19.67 -20.61
CA THR A 130 -42.44 20.45 -19.68
C THR A 130 -43.18 19.55 -18.68
N PHE A 131 -43.65 18.37 -19.11
CA PHE A 131 -44.25 17.39 -18.21
C PHE A 131 -43.25 16.87 -17.15
N LEU A 132 -42.01 16.55 -17.56
CA LEU A 132 -40.97 16.13 -16.62
C LEU A 132 -40.57 17.26 -15.65
N GLU A 133 -40.50 18.50 -16.12
CA GLU A 133 -40.27 19.68 -15.28
C GLU A 133 -41.31 19.81 -14.16
N GLN A 134 -42.59 19.61 -14.47
CA GLN A 134 -43.67 19.63 -13.47
C GLN A 134 -43.51 18.53 -12.42
N LEU A 135 -43.06 17.33 -12.82
CA LEU A 135 -42.75 16.24 -11.89
C LEU A 135 -41.54 16.58 -11.01
N LEU A 136 -40.50 17.16 -11.59
CA LEU A 136 -39.29 17.58 -10.87
C LEU A 136 -39.61 18.70 -9.86
N GLN A 137 -40.41 19.70 -10.24
CA GLN A 137 -40.88 20.75 -9.34
C GLN A 137 -41.68 20.17 -8.16
N SER A 138 -42.54 19.18 -8.45
CA SER A 138 -43.27 18.45 -7.41
C SER A 138 -42.31 17.73 -6.47
N LEU A 139 -41.28 17.06 -7.00
CA LEU A 139 -40.26 16.38 -6.19
C LEU A 139 -39.42 17.34 -5.34
N ALA A 140 -39.06 18.52 -5.86
CA ALA A 140 -38.34 19.55 -5.11
C ALA A 140 -39.10 19.92 -3.82
N SER A 141 -40.41 20.14 -3.91
CA SER A 141 -41.25 20.41 -2.73
C SER A 141 -41.24 19.25 -1.72
N LEU A 142 -41.23 18.00 -2.22
CA LEU A 142 -41.24 16.79 -1.39
C LEU A 142 -39.89 16.51 -0.72
N MET A 143 -38.80 17.15 -1.17
CA MET A 143 -37.50 17.05 -0.50
C MET A 143 -37.49 17.71 0.88
N HIS A 144 -38.45 18.58 1.22
CA HIS A 144 -38.56 19.21 2.55
C HIS A 144 -39.37 18.39 3.57
N ALA A 145 -39.71 17.14 3.25
CA ALA A 145 -40.40 16.25 4.18
C ALA A 145 -39.64 16.09 5.51
N GLU A 146 -40.38 15.99 6.62
CA GLU A 146 -39.79 15.75 7.95
C GLU A 146 -39.12 14.37 8.03
N ASP A 147 -39.74 13.38 7.39
CA ASP A 147 -39.27 12.01 7.38
C ASP A 147 -38.05 11.80 6.46
N ALA A 148 -37.05 11.14 7.01
CA ALA A 148 -35.75 10.94 6.37
C ALA A 148 -35.79 10.01 5.13
N PRO A 149 -36.41 8.82 5.19
CA PRO A 149 -36.74 8.00 4.02
C PRO A 149 -37.40 8.77 2.88
N ALA A 150 -38.36 9.63 3.20
CA ALA A 150 -39.06 10.43 2.21
C ALA A 150 -38.09 11.37 1.48
N ARG A 151 -37.26 12.15 2.21
CA ARG A 151 -36.24 13.02 1.60
C ARG A 151 -35.24 12.24 0.75
N TRP A 152 -34.79 11.08 1.24
CA TRP A 152 -33.86 10.21 0.52
C TRP A 152 -34.44 9.73 -0.81
N ARG A 153 -35.69 9.26 -0.81
CA ARG A 153 -36.38 8.78 -2.01
C ARG A 153 -36.72 9.91 -2.98
N ALA A 154 -37.11 11.09 -2.49
CA ALA A 154 -37.31 12.26 -3.34
C ALA A 154 -36.04 12.62 -4.13
N CYS A 155 -34.88 12.65 -3.46
CA CYS A 155 -33.59 12.88 -4.12
C CYS A 155 -33.27 11.78 -5.16
N GLN A 156 -33.56 10.51 -4.87
CA GLN A 156 -33.33 9.41 -5.82
C GLN A 156 -34.27 9.46 -7.03
N LEU A 157 -35.52 9.84 -6.85
CA LEU A 157 -36.49 10.01 -7.93
C LEU A 157 -36.07 11.17 -8.83
N ALA A 158 -35.67 12.30 -8.24
CA ALA A 158 -35.14 13.44 -8.99
C ALA A 158 -33.87 13.04 -9.75
N GLN A 159 -32.94 12.34 -9.10
CA GLN A 159 -31.74 11.79 -9.76
C GLN A 159 -32.11 10.93 -10.98
N ALA A 160 -33.06 10.00 -10.83
CA ALA A 160 -33.45 9.09 -11.89
C ALA A 160 -34.01 9.81 -13.11
N LEU A 161 -34.89 10.80 -12.89
CA LEU A 161 -35.45 11.62 -13.97
C LEU A 161 -34.36 12.48 -14.63
N LEU A 162 -33.56 13.21 -13.85
CA LEU A 162 -32.50 14.09 -14.36
C LEU A 162 -31.47 13.31 -15.19
N SER A 163 -30.98 12.18 -14.67
CA SER A 163 -29.98 11.36 -15.37
C SER A 163 -30.52 10.72 -16.64
N GLY A 164 -31.84 10.57 -16.74
CA GLY A 164 -32.51 9.97 -17.90
C GLY A 164 -32.78 10.96 -19.02
N LEU A 165 -32.86 12.26 -18.74
CA LEU A 165 -33.09 13.29 -19.76
C LEU A 165 -32.06 13.18 -20.91
N PRO A 166 -32.43 13.49 -22.17
CA PRO A 166 -31.50 13.63 -23.28
C PRO A 166 -30.34 14.60 -22.96
N ALA A 167 -29.20 14.45 -23.64
CA ALA A 167 -27.99 15.23 -23.35
C ALA A 167 -28.19 16.73 -23.68
N ASP A 168 -28.98 17.02 -24.70
CA ASP A 168 -29.35 18.33 -25.24
C ASP A 168 -30.60 18.94 -24.58
N ALA A 169 -31.29 18.19 -23.70
CA ALA A 169 -32.46 18.69 -22.98
C ALA A 169 -32.04 19.65 -21.85
N GLY A 170 -32.42 20.92 -21.99
CA GLY A 170 -32.33 21.93 -20.93
C GLY A 170 -33.58 21.97 -20.05
N LEU A 171 -33.43 22.48 -18.84
CA LEU A 171 -34.55 22.81 -17.95
C LEU A 171 -34.80 24.31 -18.00
N SER A 172 -36.06 24.72 -17.79
CA SER A 172 -36.39 26.13 -17.51
C SER A 172 -35.68 26.63 -16.25
N GLU A 173 -35.25 27.89 -16.27
CA GLU A 173 -34.47 28.53 -15.21
C GLU A 173 -35.15 28.41 -13.84
N ASP A 174 -36.45 28.70 -13.76
CA ASP A 174 -37.24 28.59 -12.53
C ASP A 174 -37.21 27.18 -11.90
N VAL A 175 -37.27 26.14 -12.74
CA VAL A 175 -37.29 24.73 -12.29
C VAL A 175 -35.88 24.30 -11.89
N ALA A 176 -34.87 24.70 -12.65
CA ALA A 176 -33.46 24.43 -12.34
C ALA A 176 -33.07 25.07 -10.99
N ASP A 177 -33.42 26.35 -10.77
CA ASP A 177 -33.13 27.08 -9.53
C ASP A 177 -33.86 26.47 -8.33
N GLY A 178 -35.14 26.12 -8.50
CA GLY A 178 -35.92 25.46 -7.45
C GLY A 178 -35.33 24.09 -7.05
N LEU A 179 -34.92 23.29 -8.03
CA LEU A 179 -34.25 22.01 -7.80
C LEU A 179 -32.88 22.20 -7.16
N GLN A 180 -32.08 23.14 -7.64
CA GLN A 180 -30.76 23.45 -7.12
C GLN A 180 -30.85 23.85 -5.64
N ALA A 181 -31.76 24.76 -5.28
CA ALA A 181 -31.97 25.20 -3.91
C ALA A 181 -32.33 24.02 -2.99
N ALA A 182 -33.30 23.18 -3.39
CA ALA A 182 -33.71 22.02 -2.63
C ALA A 182 -32.56 21.00 -2.47
N LEU A 183 -31.84 20.69 -3.54
CA LEU A 183 -30.77 19.70 -3.54
C LEU A 183 -29.53 20.16 -2.77
N LEU A 184 -29.16 21.44 -2.83
CA LEU A 184 -28.08 22.01 -2.02
C LEU A 184 -28.42 21.98 -0.53
N GLU A 185 -29.68 22.21 -0.14
CA GLU A 185 -30.13 22.02 1.25
C GLU A 185 -30.03 20.54 1.68
N ARG A 186 -30.37 19.60 0.79
CA ARG A 186 -30.24 18.15 1.04
C ARG A 186 -28.80 17.65 1.01
N ALA A 187 -27.90 18.32 0.31
CA ALA A 187 -26.46 18.07 0.38
C ALA A 187 -25.88 18.34 1.77
N ALA A 188 -26.59 19.07 2.64
CA ALA A 188 -26.24 19.29 4.04
C ALA A 188 -27.11 18.49 5.05
N ASP A 189 -27.87 17.49 4.59
CA ASP A 189 -28.76 16.70 5.46
C ASP A 189 -28.02 15.95 6.57
N ALA A 190 -28.65 15.77 7.73
CA ALA A 190 -28.11 15.00 8.85
C ALA A 190 -27.80 13.55 8.47
N ARG A 191 -28.56 12.93 7.56
CA ARG A 191 -28.38 11.54 7.13
C ARG A 191 -27.49 11.44 5.90
N PRO A 192 -26.39 10.66 5.96
CA PRO A 192 -25.49 10.47 4.82
C PRO A 192 -26.16 9.93 3.56
N ALA A 193 -27.16 9.05 3.69
CA ALA A 193 -27.88 8.50 2.55
C ALA A 193 -28.61 9.57 1.73
N VAL A 194 -29.16 10.60 2.39
CA VAL A 194 -29.82 11.74 1.74
C VAL A 194 -28.78 12.60 1.04
N ARG A 195 -27.69 12.96 1.74
CA ARG A 195 -26.58 13.73 1.15
C ARG A 195 -25.99 13.07 -0.10
N ALA A 196 -25.78 11.75 -0.06
CA ALA A 196 -25.26 11.00 -1.19
C ALA A 196 -26.23 10.97 -2.38
N ALA A 197 -27.54 10.89 -2.12
CA ALA A 197 -28.55 10.97 -3.17
C ALA A 197 -28.65 12.38 -3.77
N ALA A 198 -28.59 13.42 -2.92
CA ALA A 198 -28.57 14.80 -3.36
C ALA A 198 -27.34 15.11 -4.22
N ALA A 199 -26.14 14.69 -3.78
CA ALA A 199 -24.90 14.85 -4.54
C ALA A 199 -24.99 14.25 -5.95
N ARG A 200 -25.60 13.06 -6.10
CA ARG A 200 -25.82 12.44 -7.42
C ARG A 200 -26.88 13.14 -8.26
N ALA A 201 -27.94 13.64 -7.62
CA ALA A 201 -28.98 14.39 -8.33
C ALA A 201 -28.46 15.73 -8.87
N LEU A 202 -27.48 16.33 -8.20
CA LEU A 202 -26.84 17.57 -8.63
C LEU A 202 -25.98 17.42 -9.90
N ALA A 203 -25.68 16.21 -10.39
CA ALA A 203 -24.69 15.98 -11.45
C ALA A 203 -24.94 16.70 -12.79
N ARG A 204 -26.19 17.08 -13.08
CA ARG A 204 -26.59 17.74 -14.34
C ARG A 204 -26.94 19.22 -14.22
N LEU A 205 -26.95 19.74 -13.01
CA LEU A 205 -27.33 21.12 -12.71
C LEU A 205 -26.17 22.14 -12.67
N PRO A 206 -24.86 21.79 -12.65
CA PRO A 206 -23.83 22.82 -12.69
C PRO A 206 -23.93 23.65 -13.98
N ASP A 207 -23.91 24.97 -13.81
CA ASP A 207 -23.85 25.95 -14.89
C ASP A 207 -22.41 26.48 -15.03
N PRO A 208 -21.80 26.40 -16.22
CA PRO A 208 -20.45 26.94 -16.46
C PRO A 208 -20.41 28.48 -16.58
N GLY A 209 -21.56 29.16 -16.62
CA GLY A 209 -21.62 30.62 -16.75
C GLY A 209 -21.07 31.14 -18.09
N GLU A 210 -20.83 32.44 -18.17
CA GLU A 210 -20.41 33.13 -19.40
C GLU A 210 -19.01 32.71 -19.89
N ASP A 211 -18.09 32.42 -18.97
CA ASP A 211 -16.70 32.06 -19.26
C ASP A 211 -16.52 30.59 -19.67
N GLY A 212 -17.58 29.77 -19.56
CA GLY A 212 -17.52 28.33 -19.86
C GLY A 212 -16.82 27.48 -18.78
N ASP A 213 -16.57 28.03 -17.58
CA ASP A 213 -15.88 27.35 -16.47
C ASP A 213 -16.81 27.11 -15.27
N PHE A 214 -16.90 25.85 -14.84
CA PHE A 214 -17.65 25.43 -13.67
C PHE A 214 -17.04 25.83 -12.32
N ALA A 215 -15.88 26.50 -12.30
CA ALA A 215 -15.18 26.87 -11.07
C ALA A 215 -15.98 27.83 -10.17
N ALA A 216 -16.73 28.76 -10.75
CA ALA A 216 -17.56 29.71 -10.00
C ALA A 216 -18.93 29.12 -9.58
N CYS A 217 -19.29 27.93 -10.09
CA CYS A 217 -20.58 27.31 -9.83
C CYS A 217 -20.73 26.86 -8.36
N PRO A 218 -21.80 27.28 -7.64
CA PRO A 218 -22.05 26.88 -6.25
C PRO A 218 -22.20 25.36 -6.06
N ILE A 219 -22.72 24.67 -7.08
CA ILE A 219 -22.86 23.21 -7.07
C ILE A 219 -21.48 22.56 -7.08
N THR A 220 -20.59 22.99 -7.98
CA THR A 220 -19.21 22.50 -8.06
C THR A 220 -18.50 22.67 -6.72
N ALA A 221 -18.57 23.87 -6.12
CA ALA A 221 -17.98 24.14 -4.81
C ALA A 221 -18.53 23.21 -3.72
N THR A 222 -19.84 22.94 -3.74
CA THR A 222 -20.49 22.02 -2.79
C THR A 222 -20.04 20.58 -2.98
N LEU A 223 -19.97 20.10 -4.23
CA LEU A 223 -19.53 18.74 -4.55
C LEU A 223 -18.07 18.52 -4.18
N ILE A 224 -17.18 19.49 -4.43
CA ILE A 224 -15.78 19.43 -4.00
C ILE A 224 -15.70 19.34 -2.48
N ARG A 225 -16.42 20.21 -1.75
CA ARG A 225 -16.44 20.18 -0.28
C ARG A 225 -16.92 18.82 0.25
N LEU A 226 -17.96 18.24 -0.34
CA LEU A 226 -18.46 16.91 0.03
C LEU A 226 -17.45 15.82 -0.28
N ALA A 227 -16.83 15.83 -1.46
CA ALA A 227 -15.79 14.89 -1.84
C ALA A 227 -14.57 14.97 -0.91
N SER A 228 -14.16 16.18 -0.51
CA SER A 228 -12.97 16.39 0.31
C SER A 228 -13.18 16.10 1.80
N HIS A 229 -14.36 16.41 2.36
CA HIS A 229 -14.53 16.47 3.82
C HIS A 229 -15.68 15.64 4.41
N ASP A 230 -16.56 15.02 3.62
CA ASP A 230 -17.66 14.24 4.21
C ASP A 230 -17.13 12.95 4.88
N ALA A 231 -17.60 12.67 6.10
CA ALA A 231 -17.23 11.48 6.85
C ALA A 231 -17.69 10.17 6.16
N SER A 232 -18.76 10.22 5.37
CA SER A 232 -19.33 9.05 4.71
C SER A 232 -18.70 8.80 3.34
N ARG A 233 -18.15 7.60 3.15
CA ARG A 233 -17.64 7.14 1.85
C ARG A 233 -18.69 7.21 0.73
N GLU A 234 -19.96 6.92 1.02
CA GLU A 234 -21.03 6.93 0.00
C GLU A 234 -21.28 8.35 -0.52
N VAL A 235 -21.14 9.36 0.35
CA VAL A 235 -21.28 10.77 -0.02
C VAL A 235 -20.07 11.23 -0.82
N ARG A 236 -18.84 10.95 -0.35
CA ARG A 236 -17.62 11.31 -1.09
C ARG A 236 -17.60 10.70 -2.48
N ARG A 237 -17.93 9.40 -2.59
CA ARG A 237 -18.05 8.69 -3.86
C ARG A 237 -19.11 9.31 -4.77
N GLY A 238 -20.30 9.61 -4.23
CA GLY A 238 -21.40 10.20 -5.00
C GLY A 238 -21.05 11.59 -5.51
N ALA A 239 -20.46 12.44 -4.67
CA ALA A 239 -20.06 13.79 -5.04
C ALA A 239 -18.95 13.78 -6.10
N LEU A 240 -17.93 12.94 -5.93
CA LEU A 240 -16.81 12.81 -6.87
C LEU A 240 -17.26 12.32 -8.26
N ALA A 241 -18.23 11.40 -8.31
CA ALA A 241 -18.82 10.93 -9.57
C ALA A 241 -19.71 11.97 -10.26
N SER A 242 -20.06 13.06 -9.57
CA SER A 242 -21.00 14.08 -10.04
C SER A 242 -20.32 15.40 -10.35
N LEU A 243 -18.99 15.48 -10.22
CA LEU A 243 -18.24 16.69 -10.52
C LEU A 243 -18.28 16.99 -12.03
N PRO A 244 -18.56 18.23 -12.42
CA PRO A 244 -18.39 18.65 -13.81
C PRO A 244 -16.88 18.72 -14.16
N PRO A 245 -16.55 18.66 -15.46
CA PRO A 245 -15.17 18.78 -15.92
C PRO A 245 -14.65 20.21 -15.70
N CYS A 246 -13.77 20.41 -14.73
CA CYS A 246 -13.03 21.67 -14.53
C CYS A 246 -11.71 21.43 -13.77
N VAL A 247 -10.83 22.43 -13.76
CA VAL A 247 -9.51 22.35 -13.11
C VAL A 247 -9.64 22.06 -11.60
N LEU A 248 -10.66 22.61 -10.94
CA LEU A 248 -10.92 22.35 -9.53
C LEU A 248 -11.35 20.89 -9.28
N ALA A 249 -12.12 20.30 -10.20
CA ALA A 249 -12.49 18.90 -10.14
C ALA A 249 -11.27 17.98 -10.33
N ALA A 250 -10.34 18.35 -11.22
CA ALA A 250 -9.09 17.62 -11.42
C ALA A 250 -8.23 17.60 -10.14
N ARG A 251 -8.17 18.72 -9.40
CA ARG A 251 -7.51 18.78 -8.08
C ARG A 251 -8.21 17.90 -7.04
N ALA A 252 -9.54 17.94 -6.96
CA ALA A 252 -10.32 17.11 -6.04
C ALA A 252 -10.11 15.60 -6.32
N VAL A 253 -10.07 15.22 -7.61
CA VAL A 253 -9.73 13.87 -8.05
C VAL A 253 -8.33 13.46 -7.60
N LEU A 254 -7.33 14.33 -7.80
CA LEU A 254 -5.95 14.06 -7.36
C LEU A 254 -5.87 13.85 -5.85
N GLU A 255 -6.55 14.66 -5.05
CA GLU A 255 -6.62 14.47 -3.60
C GLU A 255 -7.31 13.16 -3.23
N ARG A 256 -8.39 12.80 -3.93
CA ARG A 256 -9.15 11.56 -3.69
C ARG A 256 -8.48 10.30 -4.24
N SER A 257 -7.40 10.42 -5.02
CA SER A 257 -6.54 9.28 -5.36
C SER A 257 -5.88 8.61 -4.14
N LEU A 258 -5.95 9.23 -2.95
CA LEU A 258 -5.47 8.69 -1.67
C LEU A 258 -6.59 8.51 -0.63
N ASP A 259 -7.86 8.43 -1.04
CA ASP A 259 -8.95 8.19 -0.10
C ASP A 259 -8.75 6.85 0.63
N PRO A 260 -9.03 6.77 1.96
CA PRO A 260 -8.92 5.52 2.70
C PRO A 260 -9.85 4.42 2.19
N ASP A 261 -10.93 4.76 1.48
CA ASP A 261 -11.87 3.79 0.89
C ASP A 261 -11.56 3.56 -0.60
N ASP A 262 -11.29 2.29 -0.94
CA ASP A 262 -10.92 1.87 -2.30
C ASP A 262 -11.96 2.25 -3.36
N ASP A 263 -13.24 2.25 -2.98
CA ASP A 263 -14.36 2.53 -3.88
C ASP A 263 -14.42 4.01 -4.26
N VAL A 264 -13.97 4.91 -3.37
CA VAL A 264 -13.80 6.33 -3.64
C VAL A 264 -12.59 6.56 -4.53
N ARG A 265 -11.44 5.93 -4.23
CA ARG A 265 -10.24 6.00 -5.09
C ARG A 265 -10.55 5.54 -6.52
N ARG A 266 -11.26 4.42 -6.65
CA ARG A 266 -11.72 3.88 -7.95
C ARG A 266 -12.53 4.91 -8.73
N VAL A 267 -13.49 5.56 -8.08
CA VAL A 267 -14.30 6.61 -8.71
C VAL A 267 -13.46 7.82 -9.06
N ALA A 268 -12.43 8.19 -8.28
CA ALA A 268 -11.53 9.29 -8.63
C ALA A 268 -10.89 9.07 -10.01
N TYR A 269 -10.31 7.88 -10.25
CA TYR A 269 -9.72 7.55 -11.55
C TYR A 269 -10.76 7.47 -12.68
N LEU A 270 -11.96 6.97 -12.40
CA LEU A 270 -13.03 6.97 -13.41
C LEU A 270 -13.48 8.39 -13.74
N THR A 271 -13.70 9.26 -12.76
CA THR A 271 -14.03 10.68 -13.00
C THR A 271 -12.93 11.36 -13.79
N ALA A 272 -11.66 11.11 -13.45
CA ALA A 272 -10.50 11.60 -14.21
C ALA A 272 -10.57 11.19 -15.68
N ALA A 273 -10.93 9.92 -15.95
CA ALA A 273 -10.95 9.36 -17.30
C ALA A 273 -12.06 9.94 -18.19
N HIS A 274 -13.15 10.45 -17.60
CA HIS A 274 -14.31 10.98 -18.35
C HIS A 274 -14.37 12.51 -18.39
N GLY A 275 -13.73 13.21 -17.45
CA GLY A 275 -13.92 14.65 -17.25
C GLY A 275 -12.73 15.53 -17.60
N ALA A 276 -11.53 15.21 -17.10
CA ALA A 276 -10.36 16.08 -17.26
C ALA A 276 -9.43 15.53 -18.35
N GLY A 277 -9.11 16.37 -19.33
CA GLY A 277 -8.03 16.05 -20.25
C GLY A 277 -6.71 15.99 -19.49
N PRO A 278 -5.72 15.20 -19.93
CA PRO A 278 -4.42 15.14 -19.27
C PRO A 278 -3.74 16.52 -19.13
N ARG A 279 -4.08 17.47 -20.02
CA ARG A 279 -3.54 18.84 -20.05
C ARG A 279 -4.09 19.76 -18.96
N ASP A 280 -5.18 19.39 -18.28
CA ASP A 280 -5.71 20.13 -17.13
C ASP A 280 -4.88 19.91 -15.85
N LEU A 281 -3.90 18.98 -15.92
CA LEU A 281 -3.01 18.60 -14.84
C LEU A 281 -1.56 18.95 -15.19
N ALA A 282 -0.81 19.42 -14.19
CA ALA A 282 0.63 19.59 -14.34
C ALA A 282 1.30 18.23 -14.63
N PRO A 283 2.42 18.16 -15.39
CA PRO A 283 3.10 16.91 -15.70
C PRO A 283 3.40 16.04 -14.47
N ALA A 284 3.86 16.68 -13.39
CA ALA A 284 4.09 16.00 -12.11
C ALA A 284 2.82 15.36 -11.51
N GLN A 285 1.65 16.00 -11.68
CA GLN A 285 0.37 15.45 -11.21
C GLN A 285 -0.09 14.28 -12.07
N ARG A 286 0.15 14.33 -13.39
CA ARG A 286 -0.12 13.21 -14.31
C ARG A 286 0.72 11.99 -13.93
N ALA A 287 2.03 12.17 -13.79
CA ALA A 287 2.93 11.11 -13.36
C ALA A 287 2.53 10.53 -11.99
N LEU A 288 2.12 11.39 -11.05
CA LEU A 288 1.68 10.97 -9.72
C LEU A 288 0.39 10.12 -9.76
N LEU A 289 -0.61 10.49 -10.57
CA LEU A 289 -1.82 9.68 -10.74
C LEU A 289 -1.50 8.30 -11.32
N ILE A 290 -0.65 8.23 -12.34
CA ILE A 290 -0.24 6.96 -12.94
C ILE A 290 0.47 6.08 -11.90
N ARG A 291 1.47 6.62 -11.19
CA ARG A 291 2.22 5.87 -10.16
C ARG A 291 1.31 5.37 -9.04
N ARG A 292 0.43 6.22 -8.53
CA ARG A 292 -0.51 5.84 -7.45
C ARG A 292 -1.53 4.81 -7.91
N GLY A 293 -2.09 5.01 -9.10
CA GLY A 293 -3.20 4.23 -9.60
C GLY A 293 -2.78 2.84 -10.07
N LEU A 294 -1.79 2.77 -10.95
CA LEU A 294 -1.33 1.48 -11.50
C LEU A 294 -0.66 0.59 -10.46
N ARG A 295 -0.12 1.17 -9.37
CA ARG A 295 0.46 0.43 -8.24
C ARG A 295 -0.48 0.35 -7.02
N ASP A 296 -1.77 0.68 -7.18
CA ASP A 296 -2.72 0.56 -6.07
C ASP A 296 -2.86 -0.92 -5.66
N ARG A 297 -2.95 -1.16 -4.35
CA ARG A 297 -3.10 -2.50 -3.77
C ARG A 297 -4.46 -3.13 -4.13
N CYS A 298 -5.45 -2.30 -4.42
CA CYS A 298 -6.77 -2.75 -4.81
C CYS A 298 -6.83 -2.93 -6.35
N PRO A 299 -7.06 -4.15 -6.86
CA PRO A 299 -7.07 -4.42 -8.30
C PRO A 299 -8.16 -3.64 -9.05
N ALA A 300 -9.29 -3.35 -8.39
CA ALA A 300 -10.35 -2.56 -8.99
C ALA A 300 -9.95 -1.08 -9.19
N VAL A 301 -9.07 -0.55 -8.33
CA VAL A 301 -8.52 0.82 -8.48
C VAL A 301 -7.45 0.83 -9.58
N ALA A 302 -6.55 -0.15 -9.60
CA ALA A 302 -5.56 -0.30 -10.66
C ALA A 302 -6.22 -0.43 -12.05
N ALA A 303 -7.30 -1.21 -12.17
CA ALA A 303 -8.08 -1.30 -13.40
C ALA A 303 -8.73 0.04 -13.80
N ALA A 304 -9.20 0.84 -12.84
CA ALA A 304 -9.72 2.18 -13.13
C ALA A 304 -8.62 3.16 -13.56
N ALA A 305 -7.43 3.06 -12.97
CA ALA A 305 -6.27 3.84 -13.39
C ALA A 305 -5.78 3.44 -14.79
N LEU A 306 -5.81 2.14 -15.13
CA LEU A 306 -5.55 1.68 -16.50
C LEU A 306 -6.56 2.30 -17.48
N ARG A 307 -7.85 2.37 -17.13
CA ARG A 307 -8.86 3.04 -17.97
C ARG A 307 -8.58 4.53 -18.16
N LEU A 308 -8.04 5.22 -17.15
CA LEU A 308 -7.57 6.60 -17.30
C LEU A 308 -6.44 6.69 -18.33
N VAL A 309 -5.43 5.82 -18.22
CA VAL A 309 -4.31 5.79 -19.17
C VAL A 309 -4.78 5.45 -20.59
N GLN A 310 -5.72 4.52 -20.74
CA GLN A 310 -6.36 4.19 -22.02
C GLN A 310 -7.11 5.38 -22.62
N ALA A 311 -7.84 6.15 -21.78
CA ALA A 311 -8.53 7.36 -22.22
C ALA A 311 -7.54 8.45 -22.68
N TRP A 312 -6.42 8.62 -21.96
CA TRP A 312 -5.36 9.55 -22.36
C TRP A 312 -4.68 9.12 -23.66
N LEU A 313 -4.39 7.83 -23.84
CA LEU A 313 -3.86 7.28 -25.08
C LEU A 313 -4.83 7.49 -26.25
N ALA A 314 -6.13 7.29 -26.04
CA ALA A 314 -7.14 7.56 -27.07
C ALA A 314 -7.17 9.04 -27.46
N GLY A 315 -6.96 9.95 -26.51
CA GLY A 315 -6.78 11.38 -26.77
C GLY A 315 -5.45 11.74 -27.45
N CYS A 316 -4.54 10.77 -27.59
CA CYS A 316 -3.29 10.84 -28.35
C CYS A 316 -3.35 10.01 -29.64
N ASP A 317 -4.55 9.76 -30.19
CA ASP A 317 -4.78 8.97 -31.41
C ASP A 317 -4.15 7.56 -31.38
N GLY A 318 -3.92 7.00 -30.19
CA GLY A 318 -3.28 5.70 -30.03
C GLY A 318 -1.75 5.73 -30.07
N ASP A 319 -1.11 6.91 -30.18
CA ASP A 319 0.34 7.03 -30.22
C ASP A 319 0.97 7.03 -28.81
N PRO A 320 1.83 6.03 -28.48
CA PRO A 320 2.51 5.98 -27.21
C PRO A 320 3.53 7.12 -26.99
N LEU A 321 4.13 7.68 -28.04
CA LEU A 321 5.12 8.76 -27.90
C LEU A 321 4.44 10.08 -27.50
N SER A 322 3.29 10.38 -28.12
CA SER A 322 2.43 11.48 -27.72
C SER A 322 1.99 11.36 -26.26
N LEU A 323 1.67 10.15 -25.78
CA LEU A 323 1.38 9.92 -24.37
C LEU A 323 2.58 10.20 -23.45
N LEU A 324 3.79 9.76 -23.83
CA LEU A 324 5.01 10.04 -23.05
C LEU A 324 5.31 11.54 -23.00
N SER A 325 5.11 12.26 -24.11
CA SER A 325 5.30 13.72 -24.16
C SER A 325 4.40 14.47 -23.17
N LEU A 326 3.25 13.90 -22.78
CA LEU A 326 2.39 14.46 -21.74
C LEU A 326 2.98 14.32 -20.33
N LEU A 327 3.93 13.42 -20.10
CA LEU A 327 4.48 13.19 -18.76
C LEU A 327 5.73 14.02 -18.47
N ASP A 328 6.35 14.58 -19.51
CA ASP A 328 7.63 15.31 -19.45
C ASP A 328 8.79 14.44 -18.89
N ALA A 329 10.02 14.97 -18.94
CA ALA A 329 11.23 14.24 -18.51
C ALA A 329 11.15 13.70 -17.08
N HIS A 330 10.42 14.38 -16.19
CA HIS A 330 10.22 14.01 -14.79
C HIS A 330 9.24 12.83 -14.58
N GLY A 331 8.43 12.51 -15.60
CA GLY A 331 7.39 11.48 -15.55
C GLY A 331 7.76 10.16 -16.24
N ARG A 332 9.01 9.96 -16.65
CA ARG A 332 9.42 8.77 -17.44
C ARG A 332 9.24 7.43 -16.73
N ASP A 333 9.46 7.33 -15.43
CA ASP A 333 9.17 6.12 -14.66
C ASP A 333 7.66 5.80 -14.63
N ALA A 334 6.81 6.83 -14.59
CA ALA A 334 5.37 6.69 -14.78
C ALA A 334 5.03 6.29 -16.22
N GLY A 335 5.78 6.80 -17.21
CA GLY A 335 5.72 6.38 -18.60
C GLY A 335 6.02 4.90 -18.79
N GLU A 336 7.12 4.39 -18.21
CA GLU A 336 7.48 2.96 -18.21
C GLU A 336 6.34 2.11 -17.65
N LEU A 337 5.74 2.54 -16.53
CA LEU A 337 4.59 1.87 -15.92
C LEU A 337 3.34 1.89 -16.81
N ALA A 338 3.03 3.04 -17.41
CA ALA A 338 1.88 3.21 -18.29
C ALA A 338 1.99 2.34 -19.54
N LEU A 339 3.15 2.35 -20.21
CA LEU A 339 3.40 1.52 -21.39
C LEU A 339 3.29 0.03 -21.07
N ARG A 340 3.91 -0.44 -19.98
CA ARG A 340 3.77 -1.84 -19.54
C ARG A 340 2.32 -2.21 -19.28
N ALA A 341 1.58 -1.39 -18.54
CA ALA A 341 0.17 -1.65 -18.24
C ALA A 341 -0.71 -1.69 -19.52
N LEU A 342 -0.43 -0.84 -20.51
CA LEU A 342 -1.14 -0.82 -21.79
C LEU A 342 -0.83 -2.05 -22.66
N LEU A 343 0.42 -2.53 -22.64
CA LEU A 343 0.87 -3.73 -23.34
C LEU A 343 0.28 -5.00 -22.69
N ASP A 344 0.35 -5.10 -21.36
CA ASP A 344 -0.23 -6.22 -20.58
C ASP A 344 -1.75 -6.32 -20.76
N ALA A 345 -2.44 -5.18 -20.86
CA ALA A 345 -3.86 -5.11 -21.14
C ALA A 345 -4.23 -5.39 -22.61
N GLY A 346 -3.23 -5.54 -23.50
CA GLY A 346 -3.44 -5.71 -24.93
C GLY A 346 -4.01 -4.47 -25.64
N THR A 347 -3.96 -3.29 -25.01
CA THR A 347 -4.38 -2.03 -25.64
C THR A 347 -3.38 -1.60 -26.71
N LEU A 348 -2.09 -1.77 -26.40
CA LEU A 348 -1.01 -1.66 -27.37
C LEU A 348 -0.57 -3.07 -27.78
N ASN A 349 -0.21 -3.25 -29.05
CA ASN A 349 0.37 -4.49 -29.54
C ASN A 349 1.84 -4.24 -29.91
N PRO A 350 2.81 -4.89 -29.23
CA PRO A 350 4.22 -4.58 -29.42
C PRO A 350 4.71 -4.94 -30.82
N VAL A 351 4.23 -6.04 -31.40
CA VAL A 351 4.60 -6.49 -32.76
C VAL A 351 4.16 -5.46 -33.80
N ARG A 352 2.93 -4.94 -33.68
CA ARG A 352 2.41 -3.92 -34.61
C ARG A 352 3.16 -2.59 -34.50
N LEU A 353 3.48 -2.16 -33.27
CA LEU A 353 4.23 -0.92 -33.05
C LEU A 353 5.64 -1.01 -33.65
N MET A 354 6.35 -2.12 -33.40
CA MET A 354 7.69 -2.32 -33.98
C MET A 354 7.64 -2.38 -35.50
N ALA A 355 6.65 -3.06 -36.10
CA ALA A 355 6.47 -3.09 -37.54
C ALA A 355 6.23 -1.68 -38.12
N ALA A 356 5.36 -0.88 -37.50
CA ALA A 356 5.10 0.49 -37.92
C ALA A 356 6.34 1.39 -37.81
N TRP A 357 7.14 1.23 -36.75
CA TRP A 357 8.42 1.95 -36.61
C TRP A 357 9.47 1.49 -37.61
N ALA A 358 9.51 0.19 -37.95
CA ALA A 358 10.38 -0.35 -38.99
C ALA A 358 10.01 0.19 -40.38
N GLU A 359 8.72 0.24 -40.72
CA GLU A 359 8.24 0.83 -41.97
C GLU A 359 8.53 2.34 -42.07
N ALA A 360 8.58 3.04 -40.93
CA ALA A 360 8.87 4.47 -40.87
C ALA A 360 10.37 4.79 -40.78
N GLY A 361 11.27 3.80 -40.76
CA GLY A 361 12.71 4.01 -40.55
C GLY A 361 13.07 4.51 -39.13
N VAL A 362 12.15 4.44 -38.17
CA VAL A 362 12.34 4.91 -36.78
C VAL A 362 12.74 3.73 -35.90
N THR A 363 13.87 3.10 -36.23
CA THR A 363 14.40 1.96 -35.48
C THR A 363 15.83 2.22 -35.02
N PRO A 364 16.30 1.50 -33.97
CA PRO A 364 17.70 1.54 -33.56
C PRO A 364 18.70 1.25 -34.69
N ARG A 365 18.32 0.48 -35.72
CA ARG A 365 19.17 0.11 -36.86
C ARG A 365 19.46 1.27 -37.80
N CYS A 366 18.55 2.23 -37.85
CA CYS A 366 18.60 3.37 -38.74
C CYS A 366 19.42 4.53 -38.15
N VAL A 367 19.91 4.39 -36.92
CA VAL A 367 20.60 5.46 -36.20
C VAL A 367 22.00 5.70 -36.79
N THR A 368 22.26 6.93 -37.25
CA THR A 368 23.57 7.33 -37.82
C THR A 368 24.08 8.64 -37.21
N SER A 369 25.41 8.75 -37.09
CA SER A 369 26.09 10.01 -36.70
C SER A 369 26.40 10.86 -37.93
N GLU A 370 26.44 12.20 -37.78
CA GLU A 370 26.74 13.15 -38.87
C GLU A 370 28.08 12.87 -39.61
N SER A 371 29.03 12.18 -38.95
CA SER A 371 30.30 11.75 -39.54
C SER A 371 30.18 10.60 -40.55
N GLY A 372 29.17 9.74 -40.43
CA GLY A 372 28.94 8.60 -41.33
C GLY A 372 28.24 8.97 -42.64
N ALA A 373 27.47 10.07 -42.65
CA ALA A 373 26.79 10.57 -43.85
C ALA A 373 27.77 10.99 -44.97
N LYS A 374 29.01 11.38 -44.62
CA LYS A 374 30.05 11.71 -45.61
C LYS A 374 30.74 10.49 -46.22
N ASP A 375 30.83 9.38 -45.49
CA ASP A 375 31.46 8.15 -45.96
C ASP A 375 30.47 7.23 -46.72
N ALA A 376 29.16 7.35 -46.42
CA ALA A 376 28.10 6.65 -47.15
C ALA A 376 27.85 7.20 -48.56
N ALA A 377 28.24 8.44 -48.86
CA ALA A 377 28.14 9.01 -50.21
C ALA A 377 29.03 8.29 -51.26
N ALA A 378 29.87 7.33 -50.85
CA ALA A 378 30.70 6.49 -51.73
C ALA A 378 30.12 5.09 -52.01
N GLY A 379 28.99 4.70 -51.39
CA GLY A 379 28.34 3.40 -51.57
C GLY A 379 26.82 3.54 -51.65
N GLN A 380 26.18 2.80 -52.55
CA GLN A 380 24.75 2.90 -52.88
C GLN A 380 23.83 2.46 -51.73
N ALA A 381 23.71 3.26 -50.67
CA ALA A 381 22.63 3.16 -49.68
C ALA A 381 21.55 4.20 -50.05
N GLU A 382 20.30 3.75 -50.20
CA GLU A 382 19.19 4.61 -50.56
C GLU A 382 19.00 5.74 -49.51
N GLU A 383 18.86 6.96 -50.01
CA GLU A 383 18.97 8.26 -49.30
C GLU A 383 17.78 8.58 -48.36
N GLY A 384 16.97 7.57 -47.96
CA GLY A 384 15.63 7.78 -47.40
C GLY A 384 15.36 7.37 -45.95
N ASP A 385 16.17 6.51 -45.33
CA ASP A 385 15.78 5.79 -44.08
C ASP A 385 16.69 6.04 -42.86
N GLN A 386 17.48 7.11 -42.84
CA GLN A 386 18.43 7.38 -41.74
C GLN A 386 17.80 8.24 -40.64
N LEU A 387 17.89 7.77 -39.39
CA LEU A 387 17.48 8.48 -38.19
C LEU A 387 18.72 9.14 -37.55
N HIS A 388 18.68 10.45 -37.32
CA HIS A 388 19.80 11.15 -36.68
C HIS A 388 19.84 10.87 -35.17
N VAL A 389 21.04 10.78 -34.62
CA VAL A 389 21.26 10.59 -33.17
C VAL A 389 20.52 11.64 -32.33
N ALA A 390 20.51 12.89 -32.78
CA ALA A 390 19.82 14.00 -32.10
C ALA A 390 18.30 13.79 -31.94
N ASP A 391 17.68 13.03 -32.86
CA ASP A 391 16.25 12.72 -32.84
C ASP A 391 15.91 11.52 -31.93
N VAL A 392 16.92 10.78 -31.46
CA VAL A 392 16.76 9.69 -30.49
C VAL A 392 16.64 10.26 -29.08
N GLY A 393 15.48 10.85 -28.80
CA GLY A 393 15.12 11.35 -27.47
C GLY A 393 14.95 10.22 -26.44
N ALA A 394 15.01 10.56 -25.16
CA ALA A 394 14.88 9.59 -24.07
C ALA A 394 13.50 8.88 -24.04
N ASP A 395 12.43 9.57 -24.45
CA ASP A 395 11.07 9.00 -24.51
C ASP A 395 10.95 7.96 -25.63
N LEU A 396 11.56 8.23 -26.80
CA LEU A 396 11.61 7.27 -27.90
C LEU A 396 12.40 6.02 -27.50
N ALA A 397 13.59 6.20 -26.92
CA ALA A 397 14.42 5.09 -26.46
C ALA A 397 13.75 4.29 -25.34
N LEU A 398 13.02 4.94 -24.42
CA LEU A 398 12.21 4.27 -23.41
C LEU A 398 11.10 3.45 -24.06
N ALA A 399 10.34 4.02 -25.00
CA ALA A 399 9.27 3.33 -25.70
C ALA A 399 9.78 2.11 -26.46
N TRP A 400 10.88 2.26 -27.22
CA TRP A 400 11.57 1.15 -27.88
C TRP A 400 11.96 0.06 -26.89
N CYS A 401 12.62 0.42 -25.78
CA CYS A 401 13.06 -0.53 -24.76
C CYS A 401 11.88 -1.32 -24.17
N VAL A 402 10.79 -0.65 -23.78
CA VAL A 402 9.64 -1.29 -23.15
C VAL A 402 8.89 -2.17 -24.16
N VAL A 403 8.70 -1.71 -25.39
CA VAL A 403 8.00 -2.46 -26.44
C VAL A 403 8.79 -3.70 -26.86
N ALA A 404 10.11 -3.57 -27.03
CA ALA A 404 10.97 -4.70 -27.37
C ALA A 404 10.99 -5.76 -26.24
N GLN A 405 11.11 -5.33 -24.97
CA GLN A 405 11.01 -6.23 -23.82
C GLN A 405 9.66 -6.97 -23.78
N ALA A 406 8.56 -6.26 -24.01
CA ALA A 406 7.23 -6.88 -24.04
C ALA A 406 7.06 -7.86 -25.21
N ALA A 407 7.64 -7.57 -26.38
CA ALA A 407 7.66 -8.51 -27.50
C ALA A 407 8.46 -9.78 -27.15
N GLN A 408 9.62 -9.65 -26.51
CA GLN A 408 10.44 -10.78 -26.07
C GLN A 408 9.69 -11.63 -25.03
N GLU A 409 9.07 -11.00 -24.04
CA GLU A 409 8.28 -11.68 -23.01
C GLU A 409 7.07 -12.40 -23.61
N ARG A 410 6.39 -11.76 -24.58
CA ARG A 410 5.29 -12.37 -25.33
C ARG A 410 5.76 -13.56 -26.15
N ALA A 411 6.89 -13.46 -26.86
CA ALA A 411 7.48 -14.56 -27.62
C ALA A 411 7.79 -15.75 -26.70
N HIS A 412 8.41 -15.50 -25.55
CA HIS A 412 8.71 -16.54 -24.57
C HIS A 412 7.44 -17.15 -23.94
N ALA A 413 6.42 -16.34 -23.64
CA ALA A 413 5.16 -16.81 -23.07
C ALA A 413 4.37 -17.66 -24.07
N ALA A 414 4.23 -17.18 -25.31
CA ALA A 414 3.60 -17.90 -26.40
C ALA A 414 4.36 -19.19 -26.73
N GLY A 415 5.70 -19.16 -26.76
CA GLY A 415 6.52 -20.36 -26.95
C GLY A 415 6.35 -21.41 -25.84
N ARG A 416 6.29 -20.99 -24.57
CA ARG A 416 5.96 -21.89 -23.45
C ARG A 416 4.54 -22.43 -23.54
N SER A 417 3.58 -21.60 -23.93
CA SER A 417 2.19 -22.01 -24.11
C SER A 417 2.06 -23.04 -25.23
N ALA A 418 2.68 -22.78 -26.38
CA ALA A 418 2.76 -23.70 -27.51
C ALA A 418 3.37 -25.05 -27.13
N ALA A 419 4.45 -25.06 -26.36
CA ALA A 419 5.08 -26.29 -25.87
C ALA A 419 4.19 -27.11 -24.91
N SER A 420 3.24 -26.45 -24.23
CA SER A 420 2.31 -27.09 -23.28
C SER A 420 0.94 -27.44 -23.87
N ALA A 421 0.56 -26.80 -24.99
CA ALA A 421 -0.71 -26.98 -25.67
C ALA A 421 -0.61 -28.10 -26.73
N ALA A 422 -1.75 -28.53 -27.28
CA ALA A 422 -1.80 -29.53 -28.35
C ALA A 422 -2.77 -29.12 -29.47
N GLY A 423 -2.42 -29.49 -30.71
CA GLY A 423 -3.25 -29.20 -31.88
C GLY A 423 -3.24 -27.72 -32.27
N ALA A 424 -4.37 -27.22 -32.79
CA ALA A 424 -4.46 -25.88 -33.38
C ALA A 424 -4.09 -24.73 -32.42
N THR A 425 -4.30 -24.89 -31.11
CA THR A 425 -3.91 -23.88 -30.12
C THR A 425 -2.40 -23.78 -29.99
N ALA A 426 -1.68 -24.91 -30.06
CA ALA A 426 -0.22 -24.92 -30.07
C ALA A 426 0.33 -24.24 -31.33
N ASP A 427 -0.29 -24.48 -32.49
CA ASP A 427 0.11 -23.87 -33.76
C ASP A 427 -0.09 -22.35 -33.76
N ILE A 428 -1.21 -21.86 -33.22
CA ILE A 428 -1.49 -20.42 -33.10
C ILE A 428 -0.46 -19.74 -32.18
N GLU A 429 -0.18 -20.33 -31.01
CA GLU A 429 0.78 -19.78 -30.06
C GLU A 429 2.22 -19.86 -30.60
N ALA A 430 2.58 -20.90 -31.34
CA ALA A 430 3.88 -21.01 -32.02
C ALA A 430 4.03 -19.93 -33.11
N ALA A 431 2.97 -19.70 -33.91
CA ALA A 431 2.96 -18.64 -34.91
C ALA A 431 3.06 -17.25 -34.26
N ALA A 432 2.38 -17.02 -33.13
CA ALA A 432 2.48 -15.79 -32.37
C ALA A 432 3.88 -15.57 -31.79
N ALA A 433 4.55 -16.63 -31.34
CA ALA A 433 5.94 -16.58 -30.89
C ALA A 433 6.91 -16.24 -32.04
N SER A 434 6.76 -16.90 -33.21
CA SER A 434 7.57 -16.62 -34.40
C SER A 434 7.42 -15.19 -34.87
N ALA A 435 6.18 -14.70 -35.01
CA ALA A 435 5.90 -13.34 -35.46
C ALA A 435 6.50 -12.27 -34.52
N ALA A 436 6.52 -12.54 -33.21
CA ALA A 436 7.14 -11.64 -32.24
C ALA A 436 8.68 -11.62 -32.36
N LEU A 437 9.31 -12.77 -32.59
CA LEU A 437 10.76 -12.86 -32.82
C LEU A 437 11.17 -12.22 -34.15
N GLU A 438 10.43 -12.48 -35.23
CA GLU A 438 10.68 -11.87 -36.54
C GLU A 438 10.58 -10.34 -36.49
N ALA A 439 9.59 -9.80 -35.77
CA ALA A 439 9.47 -8.35 -35.57
C ALA A 439 10.61 -7.77 -34.72
N LEU A 440 11.13 -8.52 -33.73
CA LEU A 440 12.31 -8.13 -32.97
C LEU A 440 13.57 -8.11 -33.83
N ASP A 441 13.79 -9.14 -34.65
CA ASP A 441 14.94 -9.24 -35.56
C ASP A 441 14.93 -8.14 -36.63
N ALA A 442 13.74 -7.74 -37.10
CA ALA A 442 13.59 -6.60 -38.01
C ALA A 442 13.91 -5.27 -37.30
N PHE A 443 13.51 -5.13 -36.03
CA PHE A 443 13.59 -3.89 -35.26
C PHE A 443 14.96 -3.63 -34.60
N LEU A 444 15.63 -4.65 -34.10
CA LEU A 444 16.89 -4.54 -33.37
C LEU A 444 18.13 -4.51 -34.30
N PRO A 445 19.27 -3.95 -33.84
CA PRO A 445 20.54 -4.06 -34.56
C PRO A 445 20.88 -5.50 -34.92
N SER A 446 21.42 -5.71 -36.11
CA SER A 446 21.72 -7.05 -36.64
C SER A 446 22.85 -7.76 -35.89
N SER A 447 23.68 -7.00 -35.17
CA SER A 447 24.81 -7.51 -34.40
C SER A 447 25.09 -6.66 -33.17
N TRP A 448 25.84 -7.23 -32.22
CA TRP A 448 26.34 -6.48 -31.07
C TRP A 448 27.33 -5.37 -31.44
N GLU A 449 27.99 -5.45 -32.60
CA GLU A 449 28.90 -4.40 -33.10
C GLU A 449 28.11 -3.16 -33.50
N GLU A 450 27.04 -3.35 -34.27
CA GLU A 450 26.09 -2.29 -34.64
C GLU A 450 25.40 -1.71 -33.40
N ALA A 451 25.01 -2.56 -32.45
CA ALA A 451 24.40 -2.13 -31.18
C ALA A 451 25.38 -1.30 -30.32
N ALA A 452 26.65 -1.70 -30.22
CA ALA A 452 27.67 -0.97 -29.48
C ALA A 452 27.98 0.38 -30.14
N ALA A 453 28.08 0.41 -31.47
CA ALA A 453 28.25 1.65 -32.24
C ALA A 453 27.08 2.61 -32.00
N THR A 454 25.85 2.12 -32.14
CA THR A 454 24.62 2.89 -31.90
C THR A 454 24.57 3.45 -30.47
N HIS A 455 24.85 2.61 -29.47
CA HIS A 455 24.91 3.05 -28.08
C HIS A 455 25.97 4.15 -27.87
N SER A 456 27.17 3.97 -28.41
CA SER A 456 28.27 4.95 -28.26
C SER A 456 27.96 6.29 -28.93
N ALA A 457 27.34 6.26 -30.11
CA ALA A 457 26.93 7.47 -30.83
C ALA A 457 25.85 8.23 -30.05
N VAL A 458 24.80 7.53 -29.61
CA VAL A 458 23.71 8.13 -28.83
C VAL A 458 24.19 8.64 -27.47
N LYS A 459 25.11 7.93 -26.81
CA LYS A 459 25.63 8.35 -25.50
C LYS A 459 26.38 9.68 -25.55
N GLY A 460 27.03 10.01 -26.67
CA GLY A 460 27.76 11.27 -26.85
C GLY A 460 26.85 12.50 -26.84
N GLU A 461 25.63 12.39 -27.37
CA GLU A 461 24.67 13.49 -27.47
C GLU A 461 23.53 13.39 -26.45
N GLN A 462 22.97 12.19 -26.27
CA GLN A 462 21.77 11.88 -25.47
C GLN A 462 22.05 10.72 -24.50
N PRO A 463 22.77 10.96 -23.38
CA PRO A 463 23.16 9.88 -22.46
C PRO A 463 21.94 9.15 -21.89
N GLU A 464 20.81 9.83 -21.69
CA GLU A 464 19.63 9.20 -21.15
C GLU A 464 18.90 8.24 -22.09
N ALA A 465 18.92 8.54 -23.39
CA ALA A 465 18.45 7.61 -24.40
C ALA A 465 19.38 6.38 -24.48
N ALA A 466 20.69 6.59 -24.40
CA ALA A 466 21.68 5.51 -24.45
C ALA A 466 21.49 4.48 -23.34
N ASP A 467 21.14 4.89 -22.12
CA ASP A 467 20.85 3.95 -21.02
C ASP A 467 19.69 3.00 -21.33
N HIS A 468 18.62 3.50 -21.97
CA HIS A 468 17.46 2.69 -22.35
C HIS A 468 17.81 1.75 -23.50
N LEU A 469 18.62 2.22 -24.47
CA LEU A 469 19.16 1.37 -25.53
C LEU A 469 20.03 0.25 -24.96
N LEU A 470 20.91 0.56 -24.01
CA LEU A 470 21.76 -0.43 -23.36
C LEU A 470 20.92 -1.50 -22.65
N LEU A 471 19.86 -1.09 -21.95
CA LEU A 471 18.93 -2.01 -21.29
C LEU A 471 18.17 -2.87 -22.29
N MET A 472 17.71 -2.29 -23.39
CA MET A 472 17.05 -3.01 -24.47
C MET A 472 17.97 -4.05 -25.09
N PHE A 473 19.19 -3.67 -25.46
CA PHE A 473 20.20 -4.57 -26.04
C PHE A 473 20.56 -5.69 -25.06
N ALA A 474 20.81 -5.36 -23.79
CA ALA A 474 21.09 -6.35 -22.76
C ALA A 474 19.96 -7.38 -22.55
N THR A 475 18.72 -7.01 -22.85
CA THR A 475 17.54 -7.85 -22.62
C THR A 475 17.09 -8.63 -23.85
N CYS A 476 17.21 -8.04 -25.04
CA CYS A 476 16.59 -8.54 -26.27
C CYS A 476 17.59 -9.07 -27.30
N LEU A 477 18.87 -8.65 -27.29
CA LEU A 477 19.87 -9.20 -28.21
C LEU A 477 20.47 -10.52 -27.68
N ASP A 478 20.66 -11.47 -28.60
CA ASP A 478 21.27 -12.76 -28.27
C ASP A 478 22.78 -12.62 -28.05
N THR A 479 23.29 -13.28 -27.00
CA THR A 479 24.70 -13.39 -26.65
C THR A 479 25.19 -14.84 -26.80
N GLY A 480 24.48 -15.64 -27.61
CA GLY A 480 24.82 -17.03 -27.94
C GLY A 480 26.12 -17.17 -28.71
N ASP A 481 26.51 -16.19 -29.53
CA ASP A 481 27.75 -16.22 -30.29
C ASP A 481 28.97 -15.68 -29.49
N ALA A 482 30.16 -16.21 -29.79
CA ALA A 482 31.42 -15.78 -29.19
C ALA A 482 31.87 -14.37 -29.63
N ALA A 483 31.56 -13.91 -30.84
CA ALA A 483 31.82 -12.52 -31.23
C ALA A 483 30.89 -11.58 -30.46
N ALA A 484 29.59 -11.89 -30.44
CA ALA A 484 28.57 -11.17 -29.65
C ALA A 484 28.98 -11.00 -28.18
N ARG A 485 29.39 -12.08 -27.50
CA ARG A 485 29.88 -12.05 -26.11
C ARG A 485 31.09 -11.14 -25.92
N ARG A 486 32.03 -11.15 -26.86
CA ARG A 486 33.24 -10.31 -26.79
C ARG A 486 32.88 -8.84 -26.90
N THR A 487 32.10 -8.46 -27.91
CA THR A 487 31.65 -7.08 -28.09
C THR A 487 30.80 -6.58 -26.91
N ALA A 488 29.88 -7.41 -26.40
CA ALA A 488 29.10 -7.09 -25.22
C ALA A 488 29.98 -6.92 -23.97
N SER A 489 30.99 -7.78 -23.79
CA SER A 489 31.96 -7.66 -22.69
C SER A 489 32.80 -6.39 -22.80
N ASP A 490 33.28 -6.06 -23.99
CA ASP A 490 34.04 -4.84 -24.24
C ASP A 490 33.21 -3.59 -23.98
N LEU A 491 31.93 -3.58 -24.39
CA LEU A 491 30.99 -2.50 -24.07
C LEU A 491 30.78 -2.35 -22.56
N VAL A 492 30.56 -3.45 -21.82
CA VAL A 492 30.44 -3.42 -20.35
C VAL A 492 31.69 -2.85 -19.70
N LEU A 493 32.87 -3.29 -20.15
CA LEU A 493 34.14 -2.79 -19.63
C LEU A 493 34.33 -1.31 -19.97
N ARG A 494 33.97 -0.86 -21.17
CA ARG A 494 33.97 0.57 -21.54
C ARG A 494 33.05 1.38 -20.63
N GLU A 495 31.86 0.90 -20.32
CA GLU A 495 30.89 1.63 -19.49
C GLU A 495 31.27 1.70 -18.00
N LEU A 496 31.78 0.61 -17.45
CA LEU A 496 32.18 0.51 -16.04
C LEU A 496 33.57 1.08 -15.78
N VAL A 497 34.54 0.73 -16.62
CA VAL A 497 35.95 1.06 -16.43
C VAL A 497 36.27 2.37 -17.14
N GLY A 498 35.74 2.64 -18.33
CA GLY A 498 36.09 3.80 -19.18
C GLY A 498 37.25 3.52 -20.14
N GLU A 499 37.33 4.26 -21.26
CA GLU A 499 38.46 4.25 -22.20
C GLU A 499 39.43 5.41 -21.91
N GLY A 500 40.72 5.12 -21.74
CA GLY A 500 41.82 6.11 -21.72
C GLY A 500 41.54 7.50 -21.10
N ASP A 501 42.06 8.55 -21.77
CA ASP A 501 42.00 9.97 -21.40
C ASP A 501 40.56 10.58 -21.37
N GLU A 502 39.50 9.84 -21.73
CA GLU A 502 38.12 10.37 -21.79
C GLU A 502 37.56 10.78 -20.41
N LEU A 503 37.98 10.09 -19.34
CA LEU A 503 37.63 10.46 -17.95
C LEU A 503 38.60 11.49 -17.34
N ALA A 504 39.75 11.75 -17.97
CA ALA A 504 40.64 12.83 -17.59
C ALA A 504 40.11 14.20 -18.06
N ALA A 505 39.24 14.20 -19.08
CA ALA A 505 38.51 15.36 -19.58
C ALA A 505 37.23 15.69 -18.78
N GLU A 506 36.67 14.74 -18.02
CA GLU A 506 35.59 15.04 -17.08
C GLU A 506 36.13 15.88 -15.90
N PRO A 507 35.46 16.98 -15.53
CA PRO A 507 35.90 17.81 -14.43
C PRO A 507 36.02 16.97 -13.16
N ARG A 508 37.26 16.83 -12.69
CA ARG A 508 37.67 16.04 -11.52
C ARG A 508 36.71 16.27 -10.36
N GLY A 509 35.89 15.26 -10.04
CA GLY A 509 34.99 15.24 -8.88
C GLY A 509 33.50 15.43 -9.14
N LEU A 510 33.05 15.64 -10.39
CA LEU A 510 31.63 15.92 -10.71
C LEU A 510 30.92 14.81 -11.50
N ALA A 511 31.59 13.69 -11.81
CA ALA A 511 30.98 12.59 -12.54
C ALA A 511 29.82 11.96 -11.74
N ALA A 512 28.61 12.04 -12.28
CA ALA A 512 27.42 11.47 -11.67
C ALA A 512 27.55 9.93 -11.50
N PRO A 513 26.95 9.34 -10.46
CA PRO A 513 26.89 7.90 -10.32
C PRO A 513 26.18 7.25 -11.52
N ILE A 514 26.47 5.98 -11.78
CA ILE A 514 25.77 5.22 -12.83
C ILE A 514 24.26 5.22 -12.52
N ARG A 515 23.47 5.67 -13.49
CA ARG A 515 22.01 5.76 -13.38
C ARG A 515 21.38 4.37 -13.32
N GLU A 516 20.23 4.26 -12.66
CA GLU A 516 19.57 2.98 -12.36
C GLU A 516 19.25 2.16 -13.62
N VAL A 517 18.86 2.80 -14.72
CA VAL A 517 18.56 2.13 -16.00
C VAL A 517 19.81 1.45 -16.58
N ALA A 518 20.92 2.17 -16.68
CA ALA A 518 22.21 1.59 -17.09
C ALA A 518 22.70 0.52 -16.11
N ALA A 519 22.54 0.75 -14.80
CA ALA A 519 22.91 -0.22 -13.76
C ALA A 519 22.17 -1.56 -13.94
N ARG A 520 20.86 -1.55 -14.24
CA ARG A 520 20.08 -2.75 -14.57
C ARG A 520 20.65 -3.49 -15.79
N ALA A 521 21.02 -2.75 -16.83
CA ALA A 521 21.58 -3.32 -18.05
C ALA A 521 22.95 -3.95 -17.82
N LEU A 522 23.86 -3.22 -17.18
CA LEU A 522 25.22 -3.66 -16.88
C LEU A 522 25.22 -4.87 -15.93
N ALA A 523 24.38 -4.86 -14.88
CA ALA A 523 24.25 -5.99 -13.97
C ALA A 523 23.81 -7.28 -14.68
N ARG A 524 22.94 -7.16 -15.70
CA ARG A 524 22.53 -8.29 -16.54
C ARG A 524 23.68 -8.76 -17.43
N LEU A 525 24.34 -7.85 -18.15
CA LEU A 525 25.44 -8.19 -19.05
C LEU A 525 26.65 -8.78 -18.32
N LEU A 526 26.97 -8.30 -17.12
CA LEU A 526 28.02 -8.88 -16.27
C LEU A 526 27.81 -10.38 -15.99
N ARG A 527 26.55 -10.86 -16.03
CA ARG A 527 26.18 -12.26 -15.80
C ARG A 527 26.10 -13.08 -17.07
N VAL A 528 25.74 -12.47 -18.20
CA VAL A 528 25.37 -13.19 -19.44
C VAL A 528 26.45 -13.07 -20.54
N ALA A 529 27.21 -11.97 -20.58
CA ALA A 529 28.19 -11.72 -21.65
C ALA A 529 29.46 -12.60 -21.57
N SER A 530 29.66 -13.34 -20.47
CA SER A 530 30.76 -14.29 -20.31
C SER A 530 30.25 -15.73 -20.18
N PRO A 531 30.90 -16.72 -20.83
CA PRO A 531 30.52 -18.12 -20.69
C PRO A 531 30.70 -18.67 -19.27
N ALA A 532 31.64 -18.09 -18.50
CA ALA A 532 31.84 -18.42 -17.10
C ALA A 532 31.23 -17.34 -16.20
N SER A 533 30.31 -17.76 -15.32
CA SER A 533 29.60 -16.88 -14.39
C SER A 533 30.58 -16.06 -13.54
N GLY A 534 30.50 -14.73 -13.63
CA GLY A 534 31.27 -13.81 -12.81
C GLY A 534 32.71 -13.55 -13.27
N GLN A 535 33.18 -14.15 -14.38
CA GLN A 535 34.51 -13.87 -14.93
C GLN A 535 34.64 -12.43 -15.44
N LEU A 536 33.62 -11.91 -16.13
CA LEU A 536 33.61 -10.51 -16.59
C LEU A 536 33.61 -9.53 -15.42
N ALA A 537 32.87 -9.84 -14.35
CA ALA A 537 32.88 -9.06 -13.12
C ALA A 537 34.28 -9.03 -12.46
N GLN A 538 34.98 -10.17 -12.43
CA GLN A 538 36.36 -10.23 -11.96
C GLN A 538 37.28 -9.32 -12.79
N VAL A 539 37.24 -9.41 -14.12
CA VAL A 539 38.04 -8.56 -15.01
C VAL A 539 37.73 -7.07 -14.81
N ALA A 540 36.45 -6.71 -14.66
CA ALA A 540 36.04 -5.35 -14.39
C ALA A 540 36.63 -4.82 -13.08
N VAL A 541 36.56 -5.61 -11.99
CA VAL A 541 37.14 -5.26 -10.70
C VAL A 541 38.67 -5.12 -10.78
N GLU A 542 39.35 -6.04 -11.47
CA GLU A 542 40.81 -5.98 -11.68
C GLU A 542 41.22 -4.69 -12.39
N ARG A 543 40.56 -4.34 -13.50
CA ARG A 543 40.83 -3.10 -14.24
C ARG A 543 40.51 -1.83 -13.43
N LEU A 544 39.44 -1.84 -12.63
CA LEU A 544 39.12 -0.72 -11.73
C LEU A 544 40.20 -0.53 -10.66
N CYS A 545 40.75 -1.62 -10.11
CA CYS A 545 41.87 -1.56 -9.18
C CYS A 545 43.13 -1.01 -9.86
N GLU A 546 43.47 -1.48 -11.06
CA GLU A 546 44.63 -1.00 -11.83
C GLU A 546 44.54 0.50 -12.13
N ARG A 547 43.36 0.99 -12.53
CA ARG A 547 43.11 2.44 -12.72
C ARG A 547 43.31 3.24 -11.43
N CYS A 548 42.88 2.71 -10.29
CA CYS A 548 43.10 3.36 -9.00
C CYS A 548 44.59 3.39 -8.61
N GLU A 549 45.34 2.32 -8.93
CA GLU A 549 46.78 2.20 -8.68
C GLU A 549 47.61 3.14 -9.59
N ALA A 550 47.16 3.37 -10.83
CA ALA A 550 47.81 4.26 -11.81
C ALA A 550 47.79 5.75 -11.43
N GLY A 551 47.15 6.15 -10.33
CA GLY A 551 47.20 7.51 -9.81
C GLY A 551 46.32 8.54 -10.54
N GLU A 552 45.52 8.11 -11.52
CA GLU A 552 44.59 8.97 -12.28
C GLU A 552 43.49 9.63 -11.41
N THR A 553 43.36 9.23 -10.14
CA THR A 553 42.35 9.74 -9.17
C THR A 553 42.98 10.41 -7.94
N SER A 554 44.01 11.25 -8.16
CA SER A 554 44.78 11.98 -7.13
C SER A 554 43.95 12.95 -6.24
N SER A 555 42.68 13.20 -6.51
CA SER A 555 41.81 13.95 -5.57
C SER A 555 41.39 13.07 -4.41
N ALA A 556 41.40 13.59 -3.19
CA ALA A 556 41.05 12.88 -1.95
C ALA A 556 39.64 12.23 -1.96
N PHE A 557 38.75 12.65 -2.87
CA PHE A 557 37.42 12.09 -3.09
C PHE A 557 37.39 11.28 -4.39
N ALA A 558 36.95 10.02 -4.31
CA ALA A 558 36.75 9.16 -5.49
C ALA A 558 35.56 9.66 -6.31
N SER A 559 35.64 9.53 -7.63
CA SER A 559 34.49 9.73 -8.53
C SER A 559 33.31 8.85 -8.09
N PRO A 560 32.11 9.42 -7.83
CA PRO A 560 30.89 8.65 -7.54
C PRO A 560 30.62 7.57 -8.59
N ARG A 561 30.93 7.84 -9.86
CA ARG A 561 30.84 6.88 -10.97
C ARG A 561 31.69 5.64 -10.71
N LEU A 562 32.95 5.79 -10.30
CA LEU A 562 33.86 4.67 -10.02
C LEU A 562 33.34 3.79 -8.90
N LEU A 563 32.83 4.39 -7.81
CA LEU A 563 32.29 3.64 -6.67
C LEU A 563 31.01 2.90 -7.04
N SER A 564 30.14 3.51 -7.85
CA SER A 564 28.94 2.84 -8.37
C SER A 564 29.29 1.70 -9.33
N ALA A 565 30.31 1.85 -10.19
CA ALA A 565 30.81 0.81 -11.07
C ALA A 565 31.40 -0.37 -10.29
N LEU A 566 32.19 -0.08 -9.25
CA LEU A 566 32.74 -1.08 -8.35
C LEU A 566 31.63 -1.84 -7.62
N ALA A 567 30.62 -1.14 -7.09
CA ALA A 567 29.48 -1.79 -6.41
C ALA A 567 28.74 -2.76 -7.34
N LEU A 568 28.44 -2.36 -8.58
CA LEU A 568 27.80 -3.22 -9.58
C LEU A 568 28.65 -4.44 -9.92
N ALA A 569 29.96 -4.26 -10.09
CA ALA A 569 30.88 -5.36 -10.38
C ALA A 569 30.99 -6.33 -9.19
N LEU A 570 31.04 -5.82 -7.95
CA LEU A 570 31.05 -6.62 -6.73
C LEU A 570 29.78 -7.47 -6.57
N GLN A 571 28.60 -6.92 -6.88
CA GLN A 571 27.33 -7.67 -6.87
C GLN A 571 27.27 -8.82 -7.89
N ALA A 572 28.10 -8.78 -8.94
CA ALA A 572 28.16 -9.80 -9.98
C ALA A 572 29.31 -10.81 -9.78
N LEU A 573 30.10 -10.69 -8.71
CA LEU A 573 31.21 -11.61 -8.44
C LEU A 573 30.73 -13.01 -8.05
N PRO A 574 31.49 -14.06 -8.42
CA PRO A 574 31.18 -15.41 -7.98
C PRO A 574 31.41 -15.57 -6.46
N PRO A 575 30.66 -16.45 -5.79
CA PRO A 575 30.71 -16.60 -4.34
C PRO A 575 32.02 -17.22 -3.79
N ARG A 576 32.88 -17.75 -4.66
CA ARG A 576 34.13 -18.45 -4.28
C ARG A 576 35.25 -18.07 -5.25
N GLY A 577 36.51 -18.24 -4.81
CA GLY A 577 37.68 -18.06 -5.67
C GLY A 577 38.15 -16.60 -5.85
N VAL A 578 37.48 -15.62 -5.23
CA VAL A 578 37.80 -14.18 -5.37
C VAL A 578 38.41 -13.55 -4.11
N SER A 579 38.82 -14.35 -3.12
CA SER A 579 39.29 -13.81 -1.82
C SER A 579 40.50 -12.86 -1.94
N SER A 580 41.45 -13.16 -2.83
CA SER A 580 42.62 -12.30 -3.08
C SER A 580 42.23 -10.99 -3.78
N LEU A 581 41.26 -11.07 -4.70
CA LEU A 581 40.72 -9.90 -5.39
C LEU A 581 40.01 -8.97 -4.41
N LEU A 582 39.18 -9.51 -3.51
CA LEU A 582 38.51 -8.71 -2.48
C LEU A 582 39.51 -8.06 -1.52
N ASP A 583 40.60 -8.75 -1.16
CA ASP A 583 41.68 -8.16 -0.36
C ASP A 583 42.36 -6.99 -1.10
N ARG A 584 42.65 -7.16 -2.40
CA ARG A 584 43.19 -6.10 -3.27
C ARG A 584 42.24 -4.91 -3.35
N VAL A 585 40.94 -5.13 -3.59
CA VAL A 585 39.92 -4.07 -3.66
C VAL A 585 39.87 -3.26 -2.37
N TRP A 586 39.90 -3.94 -1.22
CA TRP A 586 39.98 -3.28 0.07
C TRP A 586 41.26 -2.44 0.19
N GLY A 587 42.43 -3.03 -0.06
CA GLY A 587 43.73 -2.35 0.10
C GLY A 587 43.94 -1.17 -0.86
N THR A 588 43.39 -1.24 -2.08
CA THR A 588 43.66 -0.27 -3.16
C THR A 588 42.60 0.82 -3.24
N VAL A 589 41.32 0.46 -3.16
CA VAL A 589 40.19 1.37 -3.38
C VAL A 589 39.52 1.74 -2.07
N LEU A 590 38.89 0.79 -1.39
CA LEU A 590 37.93 1.09 -0.32
C LEU A 590 38.59 1.56 0.98
N SER A 591 39.74 0.99 1.36
CA SER A 591 40.40 1.35 2.63
C SER A 591 40.99 2.77 2.65
N ARG A 592 41.24 3.37 1.49
CA ARG A 592 41.71 4.77 1.38
C ARG A 592 40.55 5.76 1.35
N ARG A 593 39.40 5.34 0.81
CA ARG A 593 38.22 6.19 0.56
C ARG A 593 37.20 6.15 1.68
N MET A 594 37.20 5.07 2.46
CA MET A 594 36.41 4.98 3.68
C MET A 594 37.19 5.64 4.83
N PRO A 595 36.75 6.82 5.31
CA PRO A 595 37.58 7.66 6.14
C PRO A 595 37.76 7.03 7.53
N ARG A 596 38.94 7.25 8.14
CA ARG A 596 39.24 6.74 9.49
C ARG A 596 38.60 7.59 10.59
N GLN A 597 38.27 8.83 10.28
CA GLN A 597 37.57 9.83 11.10
C GLN A 597 36.55 10.54 10.20
N ALA A 598 35.59 11.28 10.76
CA ALA A 598 34.59 11.98 9.95
C ALA A 598 35.27 12.90 8.91
N PRO A 599 34.69 13.06 7.70
CA PRO A 599 35.20 14.05 6.76
C PRO A 599 35.14 15.45 7.41
N GLU A 600 36.29 16.14 7.54
CA GLU A 600 36.39 17.45 8.21
C GLU A 600 35.76 18.61 7.40
N THR A 601 35.27 18.36 6.18
CA THR A 601 34.89 19.41 5.21
C THR A 601 33.52 19.19 4.56
N GLY A 602 32.43 19.51 5.26
CA GLY A 602 31.06 19.69 4.73
C GLY A 602 30.51 18.63 3.74
N HIS A 603 29.37 18.94 3.10
CA HIS A 603 28.67 18.15 2.08
C HIS A 603 29.54 17.33 1.09
N ALA A 604 30.72 17.83 0.70
CA ALA A 604 31.58 17.20 -0.31
C ALA A 604 32.15 15.82 0.09
N GLY A 605 32.21 15.50 1.40
CA GLY A 605 32.82 14.25 1.87
C GLY A 605 31.86 13.09 2.11
N TRP A 606 30.60 13.37 2.44
CA TRP A 606 29.66 12.35 2.89
C TRP A 606 29.13 11.46 1.76
N GLY A 607 28.82 12.03 0.59
CA GLY A 607 28.34 11.27 -0.57
C GLY A 607 29.32 10.14 -1.00
N PRO A 608 30.59 10.45 -1.30
CA PRO A 608 31.59 9.43 -1.61
C PRO A 608 31.84 8.44 -0.46
N ALA A 609 31.78 8.89 0.80
CA ALA A 609 31.93 8.02 1.95
C ALA A 609 30.77 6.99 2.07
N GLY A 610 29.53 7.41 1.79
CA GLY A 610 28.37 6.54 1.73
C GLY A 610 28.46 5.50 0.62
N LEU A 611 28.85 5.91 -0.60
CA LEU A 611 29.07 4.98 -1.71
C LEU A 611 30.20 3.97 -1.41
N ALA A 612 31.30 4.43 -0.81
CA ALA A 612 32.39 3.55 -0.38
C ALA A 612 31.95 2.60 0.73
N ALA A 613 31.09 3.04 1.65
CA ALA A 613 30.49 2.21 2.69
C ALA A 613 29.59 1.12 2.11
N GLY A 614 28.77 1.44 1.11
CA GLY A 614 27.96 0.45 0.37
C GLY A 614 28.83 -0.61 -0.31
N GLY A 615 29.87 -0.20 -1.05
CA GLY A 615 30.82 -1.13 -1.67
C GLY A 615 31.59 -1.99 -0.66
N ALA A 616 32.01 -1.41 0.47
CA ALA A 616 32.64 -2.15 1.56
C ALA A 616 31.69 -3.13 2.26
N GLY A 617 30.41 -2.75 2.37
CA GLY A 617 29.34 -3.62 2.84
C GLY A 617 29.16 -4.85 1.96
N LEU A 618 29.01 -4.66 0.65
CA LEU A 618 28.92 -5.75 -0.34
C LEU A 618 30.15 -6.67 -0.29
N LEU A 619 31.34 -6.08 -0.20
CA LEU A 619 32.59 -6.83 -0.07
C LEU A 619 32.58 -7.69 1.21
N ALA A 620 32.28 -7.10 2.36
CA ALA A 620 32.30 -7.79 3.65
C ALA A 620 31.16 -8.81 3.81
N ALA A 621 30.03 -8.59 3.12
CA ALA A 621 28.93 -9.52 3.01
C ALA A 621 29.20 -10.64 1.98
N SER A 622 30.30 -10.62 1.21
CA SER A 622 30.63 -11.69 0.27
C SER A 622 31.07 -13.00 0.96
N PRO A 623 30.71 -14.22 0.47
CA PRO A 623 31.17 -15.49 1.05
C PRO A 623 32.67 -15.69 0.95
N ALA A 624 33.29 -15.07 -0.03
CA ALA A 624 34.73 -15.12 -0.26
C ALA A 624 35.50 -14.04 0.52
N ALA A 625 34.83 -13.21 1.33
CA ALA A 625 35.46 -12.11 2.04
C ALA A 625 36.51 -12.63 3.05
N PRO A 626 37.78 -12.20 2.95
CA PRO A 626 38.80 -12.57 3.93
C PRO A 626 38.46 -11.95 5.30
N ARG A 627 38.65 -12.73 6.37
CA ARG A 627 38.31 -12.32 7.74
C ARG A 627 38.97 -11.00 8.17
N GLY A 628 40.22 -10.77 7.74
CA GLY A 628 40.95 -9.55 8.04
C GLY A 628 40.30 -8.30 7.43
N VAL A 629 39.69 -8.42 6.25
CA VAL A 629 38.97 -7.30 5.63
C VAL A 629 37.67 -7.02 6.35
N VAL A 630 36.89 -8.05 6.68
CA VAL A 630 35.62 -7.87 7.42
C VAL A 630 35.88 -7.21 8.77
N ALA A 631 36.91 -7.65 9.50
CA ALA A 631 37.34 -7.06 10.76
C ALA A 631 37.80 -5.59 10.63
N ALA A 632 38.29 -5.18 9.46
CA ALA A 632 38.71 -3.80 9.19
C ALA A 632 37.55 -2.89 8.72
N VAL A 633 36.54 -3.46 8.05
CA VAL A 633 35.36 -2.76 7.53
C VAL A 633 34.39 -2.41 8.66
N VAL A 634 34.07 -3.38 9.52
CA VAL A 634 33.02 -3.28 10.53
C VAL A 634 33.19 -2.06 11.46
N PRO A 635 34.37 -1.81 12.06
CA PRO A 635 34.56 -0.63 12.92
C PRO A 635 34.50 0.71 12.18
N ARG A 636 34.74 0.73 10.86
CA ARG A 636 34.60 1.96 10.06
C ARG A 636 33.15 2.25 9.73
N LEU A 637 32.35 1.23 9.42
CA LEU A 637 30.92 1.39 9.20
C LEU A 637 30.21 1.86 10.48
N ALA A 638 30.54 1.28 11.63
CA ALA A 638 29.96 1.68 12.92
C ALA A 638 30.26 3.15 13.26
N ARG A 639 31.48 3.61 12.98
CA ARG A 639 31.86 5.03 13.16
C ARG A 639 31.17 5.95 12.17
N LEU A 640 31.10 5.58 10.89
CA LEU A 640 30.41 6.36 9.88
C LEU A 640 28.92 6.52 10.21
N LEU A 641 28.28 5.45 10.70
CA LEU A 641 26.91 5.50 11.20
C LEU A 641 26.77 6.48 12.37
N ALA A 642 27.61 6.35 13.39
CA ALA A 642 27.54 7.22 14.57
C ALA A 642 27.75 8.70 14.21
N GLN A 643 28.76 9.00 13.39
CA GLN A 643 29.12 10.37 13.00
C GLN A 643 28.11 10.99 12.03
N GLY A 644 27.60 10.23 11.06
CA GLY A 644 26.65 10.76 10.07
C GLY A 644 25.32 11.16 10.69
N VAL A 645 24.90 10.45 11.73
CA VAL A 645 23.70 10.77 12.51
C VAL A 645 23.91 11.99 13.44
N GLU A 646 25.12 12.19 13.95
CA GLU A 646 25.45 13.36 14.77
C GLU A 646 25.57 14.65 13.96
N ASP A 647 26.08 14.58 12.73
CA ASP A 647 26.23 15.71 11.81
C ASP A 647 24.87 16.21 11.29
N GLY A 648 24.02 15.28 10.85
CA GLY A 648 22.62 15.57 10.52
C GLY A 648 22.39 16.32 9.21
N GLU A 649 23.41 16.53 8.35
CA GLU A 649 23.24 17.00 6.96
C GLU A 649 22.59 15.92 6.06
N ALA A 650 22.04 16.31 4.91
CA ALA A 650 21.36 15.38 3.99
C ALA A 650 22.29 14.24 3.53
N ASP A 651 23.49 14.56 3.07
CA ASP A 651 24.47 13.56 2.62
C ASP A 651 24.96 12.69 3.78
N ALA A 652 25.10 13.26 4.99
CA ALA A 652 25.49 12.55 6.20
C ALA A 652 24.43 11.51 6.62
N TRP A 653 23.15 11.88 6.55
CA TRP A 653 22.03 10.94 6.73
C TRP A 653 22.04 9.81 5.71
N THR A 654 22.29 10.15 4.44
CA THR A 654 22.35 9.17 3.36
C THR A 654 23.50 8.18 3.60
N ALA A 655 24.68 8.68 3.98
CA ALA A 655 25.83 7.85 4.36
C ALA A 655 25.55 6.99 5.61
N ALA A 656 24.91 7.54 6.63
CA ALA A 656 24.51 6.80 7.82
C ALA A 656 23.52 5.67 7.49
N GLY A 657 22.52 5.93 6.64
CA GLY A 657 21.56 4.93 6.16
C GLY A 657 22.24 3.77 5.43
N THR A 658 23.17 4.08 4.51
CA THR A 658 23.96 3.05 3.80
C THR A 658 24.84 2.24 4.76
N ALA A 659 25.48 2.89 5.74
CA ALA A 659 26.29 2.22 6.75
C ALA A 659 25.45 1.29 7.64
N ALA A 660 24.23 1.71 8.02
CA ALA A 660 23.30 0.90 8.78
C ALA A 660 22.86 -0.36 8.02
N GLN A 661 22.53 -0.22 6.72
CA GLN A 661 22.19 -1.37 5.87
C GLN A 661 23.37 -2.34 5.74
N ALA A 662 24.56 -1.82 5.41
CA ALA A 662 25.78 -2.62 5.29
C ALA A 662 26.12 -3.39 6.58
N LEU A 663 26.05 -2.74 7.75
CA LEU A 663 26.22 -3.41 9.05
C LEU A 663 25.18 -4.49 9.28
N GLY A 664 23.90 -4.18 8.97
CA GLY A 664 22.80 -5.13 9.05
C GLY A 664 23.02 -6.36 8.19
N ASP A 665 23.53 -6.20 6.96
CA ASP A 665 23.74 -7.32 6.02
C ASP A 665 24.96 -8.17 6.41
N ILE A 666 26.04 -7.54 6.89
CA ILE A 666 27.19 -8.25 7.48
C ILE A 666 26.72 -9.05 8.71
N ALA A 667 25.93 -8.46 9.61
CA ALA A 667 25.43 -9.11 10.81
C ALA A 667 24.40 -10.21 10.51
N ALA A 668 23.54 -10.01 9.51
CA ALA A 668 22.59 -11.01 9.02
C ALA A 668 23.31 -12.30 8.60
N ARG A 669 24.50 -12.13 8.04
CA ARG A 669 25.29 -13.20 7.43
C ARG A 669 26.28 -13.88 8.36
N HIS A 670 27.09 -13.10 9.06
CA HIS A 670 28.16 -13.61 9.94
C HIS A 670 27.66 -13.85 11.37
N GLY A 671 26.48 -13.33 11.72
CA GLY A 671 25.91 -13.33 13.06
C GLY A 671 26.36 -12.11 13.88
N VAL A 672 25.44 -11.58 14.69
CA VAL A 672 25.67 -10.35 15.49
C VAL A 672 26.85 -10.50 16.45
N ALA A 673 26.93 -11.62 17.18
CA ALA A 673 28.02 -11.85 18.13
C ALA A 673 29.41 -11.82 17.50
N ARG A 674 29.52 -12.27 16.24
CA ARG A 674 30.79 -12.23 15.50
C ARG A 674 31.15 -10.83 15.03
N VAL A 675 30.13 -10.02 14.71
CA VAL A 675 30.31 -8.60 14.42
C VAL A 675 30.76 -7.87 15.69
N ASP A 676 30.21 -8.23 16.85
CA ASP A 676 30.62 -7.66 18.14
C ASP A 676 32.07 -8.01 18.50
N GLU A 677 32.54 -9.23 18.18
CA GLU A 677 33.97 -9.58 18.31
C GLU A 677 34.87 -8.65 17.48
N TRP A 678 34.45 -8.27 16.27
CA TRP A 678 35.19 -7.32 15.43
C TRP A 678 35.08 -5.87 15.90
N LEU A 679 34.05 -5.55 16.69
CA LEU A 679 33.85 -4.24 17.31
C LEU A 679 34.52 -4.12 18.69
N ALA A 680 35.10 -5.19 19.25
CA ALA A 680 35.63 -5.22 20.63
C ALA A 680 36.87 -4.34 20.91
N GLY A 681 37.16 -3.31 20.11
CA GLY A 681 38.21 -2.31 20.37
C GLY A 681 37.80 -1.27 21.43
N GLU A 682 38.78 -0.53 21.96
CA GLU A 682 38.66 0.31 23.18
C GLU A 682 37.53 1.37 23.16
N ASP A 683 37.02 1.77 21.99
CA ASP A 683 36.02 2.85 21.84
C ASP A 683 34.71 2.45 21.12
N SER A 684 34.51 1.17 20.79
CA SER A 684 33.41 0.74 19.90
C SER A 684 32.27 0.04 20.65
N ARG A 685 31.04 0.52 20.44
CA ARG A 685 29.82 -0.09 20.98
C ARG A 685 29.50 -1.38 20.19
N PRO A 686 28.80 -2.36 20.78
CA PRO A 686 28.30 -3.53 20.04
C PRO A 686 27.35 -3.09 18.91
N CYS A 687 27.13 -3.98 17.94
CA CYS A 687 26.43 -3.69 16.69
C CYS A 687 25.00 -3.17 16.94
N VAL A 688 24.21 -3.91 17.71
CA VAL A 688 22.80 -3.56 17.99
C VAL A 688 22.68 -2.27 18.82
N PRO A 689 23.41 -2.11 19.94
CA PRO A 689 23.48 -0.83 20.65
C PRO A 689 23.87 0.36 19.78
N THR A 690 24.81 0.19 18.84
CA THR A 690 25.21 1.27 17.90
C THR A 690 24.02 1.70 17.04
N MET A 691 23.29 0.75 16.47
CA MET A 691 22.09 1.03 15.65
C MET A 691 20.96 1.66 16.47
N LEU A 692 20.75 1.22 17.70
CA LEU A 692 19.75 1.80 18.60
C LEU A 692 20.11 3.23 19.03
N CYS A 693 21.40 3.52 19.24
CA CYS A 693 21.86 4.88 19.53
C CYS A 693 21.65 5.81 18.33
N ALA A 694 21.98 5.34 17.12
CA ALA A 694 21.70 6.06 15.88
C ALA A 694 20.20 6.33 15.71
N LEU A 695 19.35 5.35 16.01
CA LEU A 695 17.89 5.52 15.98
C LEU A 695 17.40 6.53 17.03
N GLY A 696 18.03 6.58 18.20
CA GLY A 696 17.75 7.58 19.23
C GLY A 696 18.09 9.00 18.80
N ALA A 697 19.24 9.19 18.16
CA ALA A 697 19.65 10.49 17.63
C ALA A 697 18.82 10.92 16.41
N TRP A 698 18.45 9.99 15.53
CA TRP A 698 17.45 10.20 14.48
C TRP A 698 16.12 10.71 15.03
N ARG A 699 15.60 10.09 16.09
CA ARG A 699 14.37 10.54 16.74
C ARG A 699 14.54 11.94 17.37
N HIS A 700 15.71 12.23 17.93
CA HIS A 700 15.99 13.54 18.52
C HIS A 700 15.99 14.65 17.47
N ASP A 701 16.60 14.43 16.31
CA ASP A 701 16.57 15.39 15.19
C ASP A 701 15.14 15.55 14.64
N LEU A 702 14.38 14.46 14.53
CA LEU A 702 12.95 14.50 14.14
C LEU A 702 12.11 15.38 15.07
N LEU A 703 12.43 15.39 16.37
CA LEU A 703 11.79 16.22 17.40
C LEU A 703 12.23 17.69 17.36
N ALA A 704 13.46 17.97 16.91
CA ALA A 704 14.03 19.31 16.91
C ALA A 704 13.35 20.25 15.89
N GLY A 705 12.70 19.69 14.85
CA GLY A 705 11.68 20.35 14.03
C GLY A 705 11.98 21.80 13.58
N GLY A 706 12.89 21.97 12.62
CA GLY A 706 13.16 23.25 11.96
C GLY A 706 12.57 23.35 10.55
N GLU A 707 12.65 24.53 9.91
CA GLU A 707 12.43 24.68 8.47
C GLU A 707 13.53 23.93 7.70
N GLU A 708 13.29 22.64 7.44
CA GLU A 708 14.23 21.78 6.73
C GLU A 708 13.95 21.81 5.23
N GLY A 709 15.03 21.83 4.42
CA GLY A 709 14.91 21.61 2.98
C GLY A 709 14.34 20.21 2.67
N PRO A 710 13.62 20.04 1.55
CA PRO A 710 12.96 18.78 1.20
C PRO A 710 13.94 17.60 1.06
N GLU A 711 15.17 17.87 0.64
CA GLU A 711 16.22 16.85 0.48
C GLU A 711 16.69 16.29 1.83
N ARG A 712 16.92 17.14 2.83
CA ARG A 712 17.33 16.72 4.18
C ARG A 712 16.24 15.90 4.85
N SER A 713 14.99 16.33 4.74
CA SER A 713 13.84 15.60 5.28
C SER A 713 13.72 14.21 4.66
N ARG A 714 13.87 14.11 3.33
CA ARG A 714 13.87 12.83 2.61
C ARG A 714 15.02 11.93 3.03
N ALA A 715 16.24 12.44 3.06
CA ALA A 715 17.42 11.66 3.46
C ALA A 715 17.30 11.13 4.90
N ARG A 716 16.73 11.94 5.81
CA ARG A 716 16.44 11.52 7.18
C ARG A 716 15.39 10.41 7.28
N ASP A 717 14.28 10.48 6.52
CA ASP A 717 13.28 9.40 6.48
C ASP A 717 13.87 8.11 5.91
N GLU A 718 14.64 8.21 4.82
CA GLU A 718 15.33 7.08 4.19
C GLU A 718 16.35 6.43 5.16
N ALA A 719 17.12 7.24 5.90
CA ALA A 719 18.06 6.74 6.91
C ALA A 719 17.37 6.06 8.09
N GLY A 720 16.25 6.61 8.56
CA GLY A 720 15.40 5.97 9.56
C GLY A 720 14.88 4.62 9.05
N ALA A 721 14.31 4.59 7.85
CA ALA A 721 13.82 3.37 7.22
C ALA A 721 14.93 2.32 7.03
N ALA A 722 16.15 2.74 6.67
CA ALA A 722 17.32 1.88 6.58
C ALA A 722 17.68 1.23 7.93
N LEU A 723 17.69 2.00 9.03
CA LEU A 723 17.91 1.50 10.39
C LEU A 723 16.82 0.49 10.81
N ALA A 724 15.55 0.82 10.56
CA ALA A 724 14.43 -0.08 10.82
C ALA A 724 14.51 -1.36 10.00
N ALA A 725 14.86 -1.27 8.72
CA ALA A 725 15.01 -2.41 7.84
C ALA A 725 16.13 -3.33 8.30
N ALA A 726 17.29 -2.77 8.66
CA ALA A 726 18.44 -3.54 9.12
C ALA A 726 18.14 -4.27 10.44
N LEU A 727 17.59 -3.58 11.45
CA LEU A 727 17.17 -4.21 12.71
C LEU A 727 16.06 -5.26 12.47
N GLY A 728 15.06 -4.91 11.66
CA GLY A 728 13.96 -5.82 11.29
C GLY A 728 14.45 -7.09 10.62
N ARG A 729 15.42 -7.01 9.69
CA ARG A 729 16.06 -8.18 9.06
C ARG A 729 16.74 -9.07 10.09
N LEU A 730 17.51 -8.50 11.02
CA LEU A 730 18.18 -9.27 12.08
C LEU A 730 17.18 -10.00 12.98
N MET A 731 16.03 -9.40 13.26
CA MET A 731 14.94 -10.03 14.01
C MET A 731 14.31 -11.19 13.21
N VAL A 732 13.96 -10.96 11.94
CA VAL A 732 13.31 -11.96 11.06
C VAL A 732 14.23 -13.17 10.81
N LEU A 733 15.54 -12.95 10.70
CA LEU A 733 16.54 -14.01 10.55
C LEU A 733 16.85 -14.75 11.86
N GLY A 734 16.28 -14.31 12.99
CA GLY A 734 16.51 -14.92 14.30
C GLY A 734 17.91 -14.69 14.86
N GLN A 735 18.64 -13.69 14.33
CA GLN A 735 19.95 -13.28 14.85
C GLN A 735 19.82 -12.58 16.21
N LEU A 736 18.63 -12.05 16.51
CA LEU A 736 18.27 -11.43 17.79
C LEU A 736 17.34 -12.33 18.63
N SER A 737 17.42 -13.66 18.46
CA SER A 737 16.66 -14.61 19.30
C SER A 737 17.47 -15.05 20.52
N PRO A 738 16.84 -15.22 21.70
CA PRO A 738 17.50 -15.63 22.93
C PRO A 738 18.11 -17.03 22.75
N GLY A 739 19.37 -17.18 23.15
CA GLY A 739 20.10 -18.45 23.12
C GLY A 739 21.05 -18.68 21.93
N ARG A 740 21.22 -17.72 21.00
CA ARG A 740 22.09 -17.90 19.82
C ARG A 740 23.31 -16.99 19.69
N ALA A 741 23.62 -16.19 20.72
CA ALA A 741 24.91 -15.50 21.02
C ALA A 741 24.80 -13.99 21.38
N VAL A 742 23.62 -13.36 21.29
CA VAL A 742 23.37 -12.00 21.81
C VAL A 742 22.71 -12.10 23.20
N PRO A 743 23.08 -11.26 24.19
CA PRO A 743 22.39 -11.25 25.48
C PRO A 743 20.90 -10.92 25.28
N GLU A 744 20.03 -11.68 25.94
CA GLU A 744 18.57 -11.56 25.84
C GLU A 744 18.07 -10.13 26.13
N SER A 745 18.79 -9.40 26.98
CA SER A 745 18.55 -7.99 27.29
C SER A 745 18.64 -7.07 26.06
N GLU A 746 19.58 -7.30 25.13
CA GLU A 746 19.77 -6.43 23.96
C GLU A 746 18.72 -6.66 22.88
N ALA A 747 18.37 -7.93 22.65
CA ALA A 747 17.29 -8.29 21.74
C ALA A 747 15.94 -7.73 22.20
N LEU A 748 15.67 -7.83 23.51
CA LEU A 748 14.47 -7.29 24.12
C LEU A 748 14.46 -5.76 24.05
N GLU A 749 15.58 -5.10 24.37
CA GLU A 749 15.71 -3.63 24.31
C GLU A 749 15.48 -3.07 22.90
N ALA A 750 16.00 -3.76 21.87
CA ALA A 750 15.76 -3.39 20.48
C ALA A 750 14.27 -3.47 20.13
N LEU A 751 13.61 -4.57 20.48
CA LEU A 751 12.19 -4.77 20.21
C LEU A 751 11.31 -3.77 20.99
N ILE A 752 11.64 -3.47 22.24
CA ILE A 752 10.96 -2.46 23.06
C ILE A 752 11.05 -1.08 22.41
N SER A 753 12.24 -0.69 21.97
CA SER A 753 12.49 0.62 21.35
C SER A 753 11.74 0.76 20.02
N LEU A 754 11.79 -0.28 19.19
CA LEU A 754 11.09 -0.31 17.91
C LEU A 754 9.56 -0.29 18.09
N LEU A 755 9.00 -1.10 18.99
CA LEU A 755 7.56 -1.08 19.28
C LEU A 755 7.06 0.28 19.75
N GLY A 756 7.86 0.98 20.58
CA GLY A 756 7.56 2.35 20.99
C GLY A 756 7.56 3.34 19.82
N LEU A 757 8.58 3.29 18.97
CA LEU A 757 8.75 4.20 17.84
C LEU A 757 7.78 3.99 16.69
N ALA A 758 7.28 2.76 16.50
CA ALA A 758 6.33 2.42 15.44
C ALA A 758 5.04 3.26 15.49
N PHE A 759 4.65 3.69 16.69
CA PHE A 759 3.41 4.46 16.93
C PHE A 759 3.64 5.79 17.63
N ASP A 760 4.90 6.18 17.88
CA ASP A 760 5.24 7.47 18.47
C ASP A 760 4.78 8.61 17.55
N PRO A 761 4.01 9.62 18.02
CA PRO A 761 3.47 10.69 17.17
C PRO A 761 4.55 11.42 16.36
N THR A 762 5.80 11.48 16.83
CA THR A 762 6.92 12.11 16.12
C THR A 762 7.22 11.43 14.79
N THR A 763 7.02 10.11 14.70
CA THR A 763 7.30 9.34 13.48
C THR A 763 6.22 9.48 12.41
N GLU A 764 5.17 10.31 12.62
CA GLU A 764 4.19 10.66 11.57
C GLU A 764 4.84 11.34 10.37
N ALA A 765 5.90 12.13 10.61
CA ALA A 765 6.68 12.78 9.56
C ALA A 765 7.59 11.82 8.77
N ALA A 766 7.72 10.56 9.21
CA ALA A 766 8.59 9.54 8.62
C ALA A 766 7.78 8.29 8.21
N PRO A 767 6.98 8.37 7.12
CA PRO A 767 6.08 7.30 6.72
C PRO A 767 6.80 6.03 6.26
N GLN A 768 7.97 6.14 5.62
CA GLN A 768 8.72 4.97 5.15
C GLN A 768 9.27 4.16 6.33
N PHE A 769 9.78 4.85 7.35
CA PHE A 769 10.20 4.22 8.61
C PHE A 769 9.07 3.39 9.23
N ARG A 770 7.88 3.99 9.41
CA ARG A 770 6.73 3.30 10.01
C ARG A 770 6.30 2.07 9.22
N GLN A 771 6.18 2.20 7.90
CA GLN A 771 5.77 1.09 7.04
C GLN A 771 6.78 -0.06 7.06
N THR A 772 8.06 0.25 6.98
CA THR A 772 9.13 -0.74 7.05
C THR A 772 9.07 -1.51 8.36
N LEU A 773 8.87 -0.80 9.46
CA LEU A 773 8.84 -1.39 10.78
C LEU A 773 7.59 -2.23 11.04
N THR A 774 6.40 -1.75 10.67
CA THR A 774 5.16 -2.53 10.86
C THR A 774 5.18 -3.83 10.06
N VAL A 775 5.68 -3.80 8.82
CA VAL A 775 5.87 -5.00 8.00
C VAL A 775 6.90 -5.95 8.63
N ALA A 776 8.01 -5.44 9.17
CA ALA A 776 9.01 -6.27 9.86
C ALA A 776 8.43 -6.95 11.12
N LEU A 777 7.57 -6.25 11.89
CA LEU A 777 6.94 -6.81 13.09
C LEU A 777 5.84 -7.81 12.77
N GLU A 778 5.04 -7.57 11.72
CA GLU A 778 4.04 -8.51 11.21
C GLU A 778 4.68 -9.78 10.66
N THR A 779 5.74 -9.63 9.88
CA THR A 779 6.50 -10.77 9.36
C THR A 779 7.08 -11.57 10.52
N LEU A 780 7.75 -10.92 11.50
CA LEU A 780 8.28 -11.57 12.71
C LEU A 780 7.23 -12.41 13.45
N ALA A 781 6.04 -11.85 13.69
CA ALA A 781 4.96 -12.54 14.39
C ALA A 781 4.45 -13.80 13.66
N SER A 782 4.63 -13.86 12.34
CA SER A 782 4.22 -14.99 11.50
C SER A 782 5.25 -16.13 11.41
N LEU A 783 6.48 -15.93 11.92
CA LEU A 783 7.60 -16.87 11.73
C LEU A 783 7.57 -18.05 12.69
N SER A 784 7.36 -17.80 13.99
CA SER A 784 7.44 -18.84 15.01
C SER A 784 6.73 -18.45 16.32
N LEU A 785 6.40 -19.45 17.14
CA LEU A 785 5.88 -19.22 18.49
C LEU A 785 6.90 -18.53 19.41
N GLN A 786 8.21 -18.77 19.19
CA GLN A 786 9.28 -18.10 19.93
C GLN A 786 9.36 -16.60 19.60
N ALA A 787 9.09 -16.22 18.35
CA ALA A 787 8.99 -14.81 17.97
C ALA A 787 7.78 -14.13 18.64
N GLN A 788 6.64 -14.84 18.73
CA GLN A 788 5.48 -14.36 19.47
C GLN A 788 5.73 -14.26 20.98
N SER A 789 6.51 -15.17 21.58
CA SER A 789 6.88 -15.06 23.00
C SER A 789 7.78 -13.86 23.26
N LEU A 790 8.69 -13.52 22.34
CA LEU A 790 9.50 -12.30 22.43
C LEU A 790 8.65 -11.03 22.34
N LEU A 791 7.68 -11.00 21.42
CA LEU A 791 6.70 -9.91 21.32
C LEU A 791 5.88 -9.77 22.60
N ALA A 792 5.48 -10.88 23.21
CA ALA A 792 4.78 -10.90 24.48
C ALA A 792 5.65 -10.34 25.63
N SER A 793 6.94 -10.71 25.70
CA SER A 793 7.89 -10.21 26.70
C SER A 793 8.18 -8.70 26.54
N ALA A 794 8.23 -8.20 25.30
CA ALA A 794 8.49 -6.78 25.03
C ALA A 794 7.26 -5.87 25.18
N LEU A 795 6.05 -6.44 25.14
CA LEU A 795 4.78 -5.69 25.16
C LEU A 795 4.69 -4.73 26.34
N LEU A 796 4.86 -5.26 27.57
CA LEU A 796 4.63 -4.46 28.78
C LEU A 796 5.70 -3.37 28.96
N PRO A 797 7.01 -3.64 28.82
CA PRO A 797 8.03 -2.59 28.88
C PRO A 797 7.83 -1.50 27.81
N ALA A 798 7.50 -1.86 26.57
CA ALA A 798 7.20 -0.90 25.50
C ALA A 798 5.98 -0.03 25.83
N ALA A 799 4.92 -0.67 26.34
CA ALA A 799 3.71 0.04 26.74
C ALA A 799 3.97 1.01 27.92
N ARG A 800 4.83 0.65 28.89
CA ARG A 800 5.21 1.54 29.99
C ARG A 800 6.00 2.76 29.49
N ARG A 801 6.95 2.57 28.57
CA ARG A 801 7.71 3.69 27.96
C ARG A 801 6.78 4.64 27.20
N ALA A 802 5.87 4.09 26.40
CA ALA A 802 4.85 4.87 25.69
C ALA A 802 3.94 5.61 26.68
N ALA A 803 3.51 4.95 27.76
CA ALA A 803 2.63 5.57 28.76
C ALA A 803 3.32 6.69 29.55
N ALA A 804 4.63 6.57 29.82
CA ALA A 804 5.42 7.63 30.45
C ALA A 804 5.56 8.85 29.53
N ALA A 805 5.76 8.64 28.22
CA ALA A 805 5.75 9.71 27.22
C ALA A 805 4.35 10.36 27.11
N ASP A 806 3.29 9.56 27.04
CA ASP A 806 1.90 10.03 27.02
C ASP A 806 1.59 10.88 28.28
N ALA A 807 2.09 10.47 29.46
CA ALA A 807 1.93 11.21 30.71
C ALA A 807 2.66 12.56 30.71
N ALA A 808 3.83 12.65 30.08
CA ALA A 808 4.56 13.91 29.91
C ALA A 808 3.79 14.89 28.99
N CYS A 809 3.09 14.37 27.98
CA CYS A 809 2.31 15.14 27.01
C CYS A 809 0.85 15.42 27.42
N SER A 810 0.32 14.78 28.46
CA SER A 810 -1.13 14.73 28.76
C SER A 810 -1.79 16.03 29.22
N ARG A 811 -1.09 17.18 29.20
CA ARG A 811 -1.69 18.49 29.51
C ARG A 811 -2.57 19.03 28.38
N THR A 812 -2.48 18.49 27.16
CA THR A 812 -3.17 19.02 25.97
C THR A 812 -3.84 17.97 25.06
N ALA A 813 -3.52 16.67 25.16
CA ALA A 813 -3.98 15.65 24.20
C ALA A 813 -5.19 14.79 24.69
N PRO A 814 -6.12 14.39 23.80
CA PRO A 814 -7.23 13.49 24.14
C PRO A 814 -6.77 12.04 24.38
N ALA A 815 -7.49 11.29 25.22
CA ALA A 815 -7.19 9.89 25.55
C ALA A 815 -7.15 8.94 24.33
N SER A 816 -7.77 9.32 23.21
CA SER A 816 -7.72 8.57 21.94
C SER A 816 -6.40 8.71 21.18
N ALA A 817 -5.55 9.68 21.56
CA ALA A 817 -4.25 9.95 20.95
C ALA A 817 -3.08 9.37 21.77
N ALA A 818 -3.36 8.64 22.86
CA ALA A 818 -2.34 8.00 23.67
C ALA A 818 -1.68 6.83 22.90
N THR A 819 -0.36 6.79 22.91
CA THR A 819 0.47 5.83 22.19
C THR A 819 0.40 4.44 22.82
N ALA A 820 0.40 4.34 24.16
CA ALA A 820 0.45 3.05 24.84
C ALA A 820 -0.73 2.11 24.52
N PRO A 821 -2.00 2.57 24.48
CA PRO A 821 -3.12 1.76 24.01
C PRO A 821 -2.98 1.26 22.57
N VAL A 822 -2.36 2.04 21.67
CA VAL A 822 -2.15 1.66 20.27
C VAL A 822 -1.12 0.55 20.18
N VAL A 823 0.01 0.68 20.89
CA VAL A 823 1.05 -0.36 20.98
C VAL A 823 0.47 -1.67 21.49
N MET A 824 -0.28 -1.64 22.61
CA MET A 824 -0.92 -2.85 23.16
C MET A 824 -1.87 -3.51 22.17
N ARG A 825 -2.69 -2.71 21.46
CA ARG A 825 -3.63 -3.23 20.46
C ARG A 825 -2.90 -3.87 19.28
N PHE A 826 -1.83 -3.23 18.79
CA PHE A 826 -1.06 -3.75 17.67
C PHE A 826 -0.38 -5.07 18.03
N VAL A 827 0.32 -5.14 19.17
CA VAL A 827 0.94 -6.40 19.60
C VAL A 827 -0.12 -7.48 19.85
N ALA A 828 -1.30 -7.13 20.39
CA ALA A 828 -2.41 -8.09 20.49
C ALA A 828 -2.76 -8.70 19.12
N GLN A 829 -2.88 -7.87 18.08
CA GLN A 829 -3.15 -8.33 16.72
C GLN A 829 -2.03 -9.24 16.20
N LEU A 830 -0.77 -8.89 16.47
CA LEU A 830 0.38 -9.73 16.11
C LEU A 830 0.33 -11.11 16.78
N LEU A 831 -0.03 -11.20 18.06
CA LEU A 831 -0.17 -12.48 18.78
C LEU A 831 -1.30 -13.36 18.24
N HIS A 832 -2.29 -12.79 17.53
CA HIS A 832 -3.33 -13.57 16.84
C HIS A 832 -2.90 -14.07 15.45
N THR A 833 -1.72 -13.69 14.98
CA THR A 833 -1.21 -14.11 13.68
C THR A 833 -1.00 -15.63 13.69
N PRO A 834 -1.59 -16.40 12.76
CA PRO A 834 -1.50 -17.85 12.80
C PRO A 834 -0.07 -18.33 12.47
N VAL A 835 0.55 -19.01 13.43
CA VAL A 835 1.78 -19.79 13.22
C VAL A 835 1.40 -21.22 12.81
N TRP A 836 2.09 -21.76 11.82
CA TRP A 836 1.81 -23.10 11.31
C TRP A 836 2.85 -24.07 11.87
N SER A 837 2.42 -25.22 12.40
CA SER A 837 3.34 -26.19 12.99
C SER A 837 4.19 -26.87 11.92
N ALA A 838 5.41 -27.23 12.31
CA ALA A 838 6.34 -27.99 11.48
C ALA A 838 5.87 -29.44 11.27
N ASP A 839 5.09 -30.00 12.20
CA ASP A 839 4.72 -31.41 12.21
C ASP A 839 3.59 -31.74 11.22
N ALA A 840 3.93 -31.82 9.94
CA ALA A 840 3.18 -32.60 8.97
C ALA A 840 4.10 -33.72 8.47
N SER A 841 4.10 -34.83 9.20
CA SER A 841 4.88 -36.04 8.88
C SER A 841 4.48 -36.69 7.55
N ASP A 842 3.37 -36.26 6.94
CA ASP A 842 2.82 -36.80 5.69
C ASP A 842 2.65 -35.71 4.62
N PRO A 843 3.18 -35.88 3.40
CA PRO A 843 3.05 -34.93 2.29
C PRO A 843 1.62 -34.81 1.69
N GLY A 844 0.58 -35.20 2.42
CA GLY A 844 -0.83 -35.12 2.00
C GLY A 844 -1.81 -34.61 3.05
N GLN A 845 -1.38 -34.27 4.27
CA GLN A 845 -2.28 -33.75 5.32
C GLN A 845 -2.30 -32.21 5.37
N PRO A 846 -3.46 -31.58 5.64
CA PRO A 846 -3.55 -30.14 5.82
C PRO A 846 -2.69 -29.70 7.02
N ARG A 847 -1.88 -28.65 6.82
CA ARG A 847 -1.02 -28.08 7.87
C ARG A 847 -1.86 -27.73 9.11
N GLN A 848 -1.43 -28.18 10.28
CA GLN A 848 -2.08 -27.83 11.54
C GLN A 848 -1.58 -26.46 12.03
N ARG A 849 -2.48 -25.69 12.67
CA ARG A 849 -2.10 -24.43 13.32
C ARG A 849 -1.40 -24.76 14.63
N ALA A 850 -0.22 -24.16 14.86
CA ALA A 850 0.45 -24.25 16.15
C ALA A 850 -0.38 -23.47 17.18
N ALA A 851 -0.65 -24.07 18.34
CA ALA A 851 -1.38 -23.40 19.41
C ALA A 851 -0.46 -22.43 20.16
N SER A 852 -0.61 -21.12 19.90
CA SER A 852 0.01 -20.07 20.70
C SER A 852 -0.63 -20.00 22.07
N SER A 853 0.17 -20.03 23.15
CA SER A 853 -0.31 -19.99 24.52
C SER A 853 0.47 -18.89 25.26
N HIS A 854 -0.25 -17.90 25.79
CA HIS A 854 0.32 -16.70 26.42
C HIS A 854 -0.19 -16.54 27.87
N GLU A 855 -0.30 -17.63 28.60
CA GLU A 855 -0.84 -17.68 29.96
C GLU A 855 0.01 -16.86 30.94
N SER A 856 1.33 -16.91 30.80
CA SER A 856 2.26 -16.10 31.60
C SER A 856 2.05 -14.59 31.40
N LEU A 857 1.75 -14.17 30.17
CA LEU A 857 1.43 -12.76 29.88
C LEU A 857 0.11 -12.35 30.54
N ALA A 858 -0.89 -13.24 30.63
CA ALA A 858 -2.15 -12.93 31.31
C ALA A 858 -1.92 -12.59 32.80
N LEU A 859 -1.12 -13.41 33.50
CA LEU A 859 -0.77 -13.16 34.90
C LEU A 859 -0.01 -11.82 35.07
N VAL A 860 0.96 -11.55 34.19
CA VAL A 860 1.73 -10.29 34.17
C VAL A 860 0.82 -9.07 33.98
N LEU A 861 -0.14 -9.13 33.07
CA LEU A 861 -1.07 -8.03 32.81
C LEU A 861 -2.05 -7.79 33.98
N VAL A 862 -2.49 -8.84 34.68
CA VAL A 862 -3.34 -8.72 35.88
C VAL A 862 -2.55 -8.04 37.01
N ARG A 863 -1.28 -8.42 37.20
CA ARG A 863 -0.39 -7.77 38.18
C ARG A 863 -0.15 -6.30 37.84
N GLU A 864 0.01 -5.95 36.57
CA GLU A 864 0.13 -4.55 36.13
C GLU A 864 -1.14 -3.74 36.46
N LEU A 865 -2.33 -4.32 36.26
CA LEU A 865 -3.60 -3.69 36.63
C LEU A 865 -3.73 -3.47 38.14
N ALA A 866 -3.26 -4.43 38.95
CA ALA A 866 -3.21 -4.28 40.40
C ALA A 866 -2.23 -3.17 40.82
N ALA A 867 -1.05 -3.11 40.20
CA ALA A 867 -0.07 -2.05 40.44
C ALA A 867 -0.58 -0.65 40.04
N TRP A 868 -1.34 -0.54 38.95
CA TRP A 868 -2.04 0.70 38.58
C TRP A 868 -3.09 1.12 39.61
N ARG A 869 -3.81 0.16 40.18
CA ARG A 869 -4.75 0.41 41.29
C ARG A 869 -4.02 0.95 42.52
N GLU A 870 -2.86 0.40 42.85
CA GLU A 870 -2.06 0.84 44.00
C GLU A 870 -1.46 2.23 43.80
N SER A 871 -1.12 2.60 42.56
CA SER A 871 -0.55 3.91 42.24
C SER A 871 -1.54 5.07 42.46
N GLY A 872 -2.85 4.78 42.49
CA GLY A 872 -3.92 5.76 42.68
C GLY A 872 -4.06 6.76 41.53
N ALA A 873 -3.47 6.48 40.36
CA ALA A 873 -3.50 7.37 39.22
C ALA A 873 -4.87 7.41 38.55
N ALA A 874 -5.42 8.62 38.37
CA ALA A 874 -6.76 8.85 37.80
C ALA A 874 -6.77 9.69 36.51
N THR A 875 -5.59 10.00 35.94
CA THR A 875 -5.48 10.79 34.71
C THR A 875 -6.18 10.09 33.54
N ALA A 876 -6.58 10.85 32.52
CA ALA A 876 -7.22 10.29 31.33
C ALA A 876 -6.31 9.27 30.61
N ALA A 877 -5.01 9.55 30.54
CA ALA A 877 -3.99 8.64 30.01
C ALA A 877 -3.85 7.37 30.86
N ALA A 878 -3.80 7.49 32.20
CA ALA A 878 -3.71 6.33 33.10
C ALA A 878 -4.95 5.42 33.00
N ARG A 879 -6.15 6.00 32.87
CA ARG A 879 -7.39 5.24 32.65
C ARG A 879 -7.44 4.59 31.26
N ALA A 880 -6.92 5.24 30.23
CA ALA A 880 -6.81 4.68 28.89
C ALA A 880 -5.82 3.50 28.84
N TYR A 881 -4.67 3.62 29.52
CA TYR A 881 -3.69 2.56 29.69
C TYR A 881 -4.30 1.32 30.38
N ALA A 882 -4.98 1.52 31.53
CA ALA A 882 -5.64 0.43 32.25
C ALA A 882 -6.79 -0.20 31.43
N SER A 883 -7.57 0.60 30.68
CA SER A 883 -8.60 0.10 29.76
C SER A 883 -7.99 -0.76 28.64
N ALA A 884 -6.85 -0.36 28.10
CA ALA A 884 -6.14 -1.15 27.10
C ALA A 884 -5.65 -2.50 27.66
N LEU A 885 -5.11 -2.53 28.89
CA LEU A 885 -4.71 -3.78 29.57
C LEU A 885 -5.91 -4.74 29.74
N ALA A 886 -7.05 -4.24 30.20
CA ALA A 886 -8.25 -5.06 30.38
C ALA A 886 -8.78 -5.61 29.04
N ARG A 887 -8.76 -4.80 27.97
CA ARG A 887 -9.13 -5.27 26.61
C ARG A 887 -8.16 -6.32 26.09
N LEU A 888 -6.86 -6.14 26.32
CA LEU A 888 -5.83 -7.10 25.93
C LEU A 888 -6.08 -8.46 26.60
N LEU A 889 -6.33 -8.48 27.90
CA LEU A 889 -6.71 -9.70 28.63
C LEU A 889 -7.95 -10.39 28.04
N SER A 890 -8.98 -9.60 27.67
CA SER A 890 -10.19 -10.13 27.05
C SER A 890 -10.00 -10.67 25.63
N THR A 891 -8.86 -10.40 24.98
CA THR A 891 -8.59 -10.81 23.60
C THR A 891 -7.39 -11.73 23.45
N LEU A 892 -6.53 -11.87 24.45
CA LEU A 892 -5.29 -12.67 24.41
C LEU A 892 -5.49 -14.13 23.91
N PRO A 893 -4.61 -14.70 23.08
CA PRO A 893 -4.71 -16.10 22.70
C PRO A 893 -4.38 -17.00 23.91
N LEU A 894 -5.35 -17.78 24.37
CA LEU A 894 -5.22 -18.71 25.49
C LEU A 894 -5.58 -20.11 25.02
N ARG A 895 -4.78 -21.10 25.41
CA ARG A 895 -5.01 -22.49 25.00
C ARG A 895 -6.08 -23.16 25.88
N ALA A 896 -6.85 -24.08 25.30
CA ALA A 896 -7.78 -24.94 26.05
C ALA A 896 -7.11 -26.28 26.41
N GLY A 897 -7.49 -26.88 27.54
CA GLY A 897 -6.95 -28.18 27.99
C GLY A 897 -5.48 -28.11 28.40
N LEU A 898 -5.10 -27.06 29.13
CA LEU A 898 -3.76 -26.92 29.71
C LEU A 898 -3.55 -27.94 30.85
N GLN A 899 -2.31 -28.37 31.05
CA GLN A 899 -1.89 -29.24 32.15
C GLN A 899 -0.65 -28.66 32.84
N GLY A 900 -0.44 -28.99 34.12
CA GLY A 900 0.74 -28.58 34.89
C GLY A 900 0.83 -27.05 35.13
N ASP A 901 2.04 -26.50 35.10
CA ASP A 901 2.36 -25.11 35.47
C ASP A 901 1.58 -24.06 34.65
N ALA A 902 1.26 -24.35 33.38
CA ALA A 902 0.49 -23.46 32.52
C ALA A 902 -0.99 -23.33 32.95
N ALA A 903 -1.58 -24.40 33.48
CA ALA A 903 -2.92 -24.36 34.05
C ALA A 903 -2.93 -23.60 35.38
N ALA A 904 -1.91 -23.82 36.22
CA ALA A 904 -1.74 -23.12 37.49
C ALA A 904 -1.55 -21.60 37.30
N THR A 905 -0.75 -21.18 36.32
CA THR A 905 -0.55 -19.75 36.00
C THR A 905 -1.83 -19.08 35.48
N LEU A 906 -2.63 -19.78 34.68
CA LEU A 906 -3.94 -19.28 34.23
C LEU A 906 -4.94 -19.15 35.39
N ALA A 907 -4.97 -20.13 36.29
CA ALA A 907 -5.80 -20.10 37.49
C ALA A 907 -5.42 -18.93 38.41
N ALA A 908 -4.12 -18.73 38.67
CA ALA A 908 -3.63 -17.59 39.45
C ALA A 908 -3.99 -16.23 38.81
N ALA A 909 -3.94 -16.12 37.48
CA ALA A 909 -4.35 -14.90 36.77
C ALA A 909 -5.86 -14.63 36.91
N HIS A 910 -6.69 -15.69 36.85
CA HIS A 910 -8.13 -15.60 37.04
C HIS A 910 -8.49 -15.16 38.47
N GLU A 911 -7.94 -15.83 39.49
CA GLU A 911 -8.21 -15.51 40.90
C GLU A 911 -7.81 -14.07 41.26
N ALA A 912 -6.61 -13.64 40.84
CA ALA A 912 -6.13 -12.29 41.09
C ALA A 912 -6.99 -11.22 40.39
N LEU A 913 -7.54 -11.50 39.20
CA LEU A 913 -8.40 -10.55 38.50
C LEU A 913 -9.80 -10.47 39.12
N GLU A 914 -10.37 -11.59 39.56
CA GLU A 914 -11.64 -11.62 40.29
C GLU A 914 -11.54 -10.86 41.62
N GLU A 915 -10.46 -11.04 42.37
CA GLU A 915 -10.20 -10.27 43.60
C GLU A 915 -10.13 -8.75 43.31
N LEU A 916 -9.38 -8.36 42.28
CA LEU A 916 -9.24 -6.96 41.89
C LEU A 916 -10.58 -6.33 41.43
N VAL A 917 -11.38 -7.06 40.65
CA VAL A 917 -12.69 -6.60 40.18
C VAL A 917 -13.72 -6.53 41.31
N GLY A 918 -13.58 -7.39 42.33
CA GLY A 918 -14.37 -7.39 43.56
C GLY A 918 -14.09 -6.20 44.49
N ASP A 919 -12.94 -5.53 44.37
CA ASP A 919 -12.59 -4.40 45.22
C ASP A 919 -13.41 -3.13 44.88
N ALA A 920 -14.14 -2.63 45.88
CA ALA A 920 -14.90 -1.38 45.80
C ALA A 920 -14.03 -0.13 45.53
N ALA A 921 -12.74 -0.16 45.86
CA ALA A 921 -11.79 0.90 45.52
C ALA A 921 -11.43 0.88 44.03
N PHE A 922 -11.18 -0.30 43.47
CA PHE A 922 -10.89 -0.48 42.04
C PHE A 922 -12.06 -0.01 41.16
N THR A 923 -13.28 -0.45 41.48
CA THR A 923 -14.48 -0.06 40.71
C THR A 923 -14.75 1.45 40.73
N ARG A 924 -14.45 2.13 41.84
CA ARG A 924 -14.52 3.60 41.94
C ARG A 924 -13.46 4.29 41.09
N GLN A 925 -12.22 3.80 41.08
CA GLN A 925 -11.11 4.38 40.29
C GLN A 925 -11.28 4.11 38.79
N ALA A 926 -11.77 2.93 38.42
CA ALA A 926 -11.91 2.47 37.05
C ALA A 926 -13.04 3.18 36.27
N GLY A 927 -14.12 3.56 36.96
CA GLY A 927 -15.34 4.02 36.30
C GLY A 927 -16.04 2.91 35.50
N SER A 928 -17.12 3.26 34.79
CA SER A 928 -18.01 2.26 34.17
C SER A 928 -17.41 1.50 32.98
N VAL A 929 -16.53 2.14 32.21
CA VAL A 929 -15.96 1.56 30.98
C VAL A 929 -14.91 0.51 31.30
N LEU A 930 -13.88 0.86 32.07
CA LEU A 930 -12.82 -0.08 32.47
C LEU A 930 -13.38 -1.21 33.34
N ALA A 931 -14.27 -0.94 34.29
CA ALA A 931 -14.87 -1.99 35.13
C ALA A 931 -15.65 -3.03 34.30
N ARG A 932 -16.32 -2.60 33.22
CA ARG A 932 -17.01 -3.52 32.30
C ARG A 932 -16.02 -4.36 31.50
N GLU A 933 -14.92 -3.77 31.05
CA GLU A 933 -13.87 -4.48 30.31
C GLU A 933 -13.13 -5.49 31.18
N ALA A 934 -12.80 -5.11 32.43
CA ALA A 934 -12.17 -5.99 33.40
C ALA A 934 -13.06 -7.19 33.77
N ARG A 935 -14.37 -6.98 33.96
CA ARG A 935 -15.34 -8.08 34.15
C ARG A 935 -15.42 -9.01 32.94
N ALA A 936 -15.41 -8.45 31.72
CA ALA A 936 -15.40 -9.27 30.51
C ALA A 936 -14.12 -10.10 30.39
N ALA A 937 -12.98 -9.55 30.80
CA ALA A 937 -11.72 -10.29 30.88
C ALA A 937 -11.77 -11.41 31.94
N ALA A 938 -12.29 -11.13 33.14
CA ALA A 938 -12.44 -12.12 34.22
C ALA A 938 -13.33 -13.29 33.80
N ALA A 939 -14.49 -13.01 33.18
CA ALA A 939 -15.39 -14.04 32.66
C ALA A 939 -14.72 -14.94 31.60
N ARG A 940 -13.88 -14.37 30.74
CA ARG A 940 -13.14 -15.13 29.73
C ARG A 940 -12.03 -15.98 30.33
N LEU A 941 -11.29 -15.46 31.32
CA LEU A 941 -10.28 -16.25 32.04
C LEU A 941 -10.93 -17.41 32.80
N ARG A 942 -12.09 -17.16 33.41
CA ARG A 942 -12.90 -18.19 34.08
C ARG A 942 -13.29 -19.33 33.15
N GLU A 943 -13.86 -19.01 31.98
CA GLU A 943 -14.24 -20.02 30.97
C GLU A 943 -13.04 -20.90 30.56
N ARG A 944 -11.86 -20.29 30.42
CA ARG A 944 -10.63 -21.02 30.06
C ARG A 944 -10.04 -21.83 31.20
N HIS A 945 -10.09 -21.30 32.42
CA HIS A 945 -9.67 -21.99 33.63
C HIS A 945 -10.55 -23.22 33.91
N GLU A 946 -11.88 -23.08 33.85
CA GLU A 946 -12.83 -24.19 34.03
C GLU A 946 -12.60 -25.31 33.00
N ALA A 947 -12.21 -24.96 31.77
CA ALA A 947 -11.85 -25.93 30.73
C ALA A 947 -10.48 -26.62 30.93
N ALA A 948 -9.66 -26.17 31.88
CA ALA A 948 -8.36 -26.76 32.23
C ALA A 948 -8.39 -27.53 33.58
N ALA A 949 -9.51 -27.46 34.32
CA ALA A 949 -9.59 -27.78 35.74
C ALA A 949 -9.78 -29.26 36.11
N GLU A 950 -9.30 -30.23 35.31
CA GLU A 950 -9.43 -31.64 35.69
C GLU A 950 -8.34 -32.14 36.67
N GLN A 951 -7.19 -31.48 36.85
CA GLN A 951 -6.07 -31.98 37.71
C GLN A 951 -5.08 -30.90 38.25
N VAL A 952 -5.53 -29.79 38.85
CA VAL A 952 -4.60 -28.77 39.44
C VAL A 952 -4.66 -28.79 40.97
N ASP A 953 -3.51 -28.98 41.63
CA ASP A 953 -3.37 -29.04 43.09
C ASP A 953 -3.04 -27.66 43.71
N SER A 954 -3.44 -27.41 44.96
CA SER A 954 -3.37 -26.08 45.60
C SER A 954 -1.93 -25.59 45.81
N ASP A 955 -0.98 -26.49 46.04
CA ASP A 955 0.44 -26.15 46.27
C ASP A 955 1.13 -25.67 44.98
N ALA A 956 0.69 -26.16 43.81
CA ALA A 956 1.21 -25.76 42.51
C ALA A 956 0.82 -24.32 42.13
N LEU A 957 -0.35 -23.84 42.59
CA LEU A 957 -0.80 -22.45 42.41
C LEU A 957 0.11 -21.46 43.12
N GLN A 958 0.54 -21.79 44.33
CA GLN A 958 1.38 -20.94 45.16
C GLN A 958 2.82 -20.89 44.64
N CYS A 959 3.39 -22.03 44.21
CA CYS A 959 4.70 -22.06 43.54
C CYS A 959 4.71 -21.32 42.19
N ALA A 960 3.64 -21.39 41.39
CA ALA A 960 3.52 -20.63 40.15
C ALA A 960 3.46 -19.12 40.40
N ALA A 961 2.77 -18.69 41.47
CA ALA A 961 2.72 -17.30 41.89
C ALA A 961 4.12 -16.79 42.29
N GLU A 962 4.87 -17.57 43.09
CA GLU A 962 6.22 -17.25 43.58
C GLU A 962 7.30 -17.28 42.48
N GLY A 963 7.33 -18.31 41.63
CA GLY A 963 8.28 -18.45 40.52
C GLY A 963 8.09 -17.39 39.42
N SER A 964 6.87 -16.90 39.23
CA SER A 964 6.58 -15.82 38.26
C SER A 964 6.91 -14.41 38.79
N HIS A 965 7.09 -14.21 40.10
CA HIS A 965 7.57 -12.93 40.64
C HIS A 965 9.01 -12.64 40.19
N ALA A 966 9.85 -13.67 40.03
CA ALA A 966 11.20 -13.53 39.48
C ALA A 966 11.17 -13.09 38.01
N THR A 967 10.35 -13.73 37.16
CA THR A 967 10.25 -13.41 35.73
C THR A 967 9.62 -12.04 35.46
N HIS A 968 8.63 -11.61 36.25
CA HIS A 968 8.07 -10.25 36.17
C HIS A 968 9.07 -9.18 36.62
N ALA A 969 9.84 -9.42 37.69
CA ALA A 969 10.87 -8.49 38.15
C ALA A 969 12.01 -8.36 37.13
N GLU A 970 12.47 -9.46 36.55
CA GLU A 970 13.53 -9.49 35.52
C GLU A 970 13.12 -8.85 34.19
N LEU A 971 11.84 -8.94 33.81
CA LEU A 971 11.32 -8.31 32.58
C LEU A 971 10.98 -6.81 32.74
N THR A 972 10.89 -6.31 33.98
CA THR A 972 10.47 -4.93 34.26
C THR A 972 11.52 -4.06 34.96
N THR A 973 12.70 -4.63 35.25
CA THR A 973 13.89 -3.92 35.72
C THR A 973 14.25 -2.77 34.77
N GLY A 974 14.21 -1.54 35.28
CA GLY A 974 14.55 -0.32 34.52
C GLY A 974 13.37 0.42 33.87
N CYS A 975 12.16 -0.15 33.84
CA CYS A 975 10.95 0.54 33.35
C CYS A 975 9.92 0.69 34.49
N PRO A 976 10.05 1.73 35.36
CA PRO A 976 9.16 1.93 36.49
C PRO A 976 7.71 2.12 36.05
N LEU A 977 6.76 1.87 36.96
CA LEU A 977 5.35 2.13 36.70
C LEU A 977 5.16 3.59 36.26
N PRO A 978 4.50 3.84 35.11
CA PRO A 978 4.42 5.17 34.50
C PRO A 978 3.68 6.20 35.36
N PHE A 979 2.93 5.77 36.38
CA PHE A 979 2.08 6.62 37.20
C PHE A 979 2.30 6.48 38.72
N GLY A 980 3.48 6.02 39.14
CA GLY A 980 3.83 5.94 40.56
C GLY A 980 3.99 7.33 41.20
N ARG A 981 3.62 7.47 42.48
CA ARG A 981 4.07 8.61 43.29
C ARG A 981 5.60 8.51 43.40
N GLN A 982 6.35 9.30 42.64
CA GLN A 982 7.76 9.49 42.95
C GLN A 982 7.83 10.00 44.39
N GLY A 983 8.36 9.17 45.29
CA GLY A 983 8.71 9.62 46.63
C GLY A 983 9.60 10.84 46.49
N ALA A 984 9.30 11.89 47.25
CA ALA A 984 10.18 13.01 47.47
C ALA A 984 11.47 12.51 48.16
N GLY A 985 12.36 11.89 47.40
CA GLY A 985 13.74 11.68 47.78
C GLY A 985 14.41 13.04 47.72
N LYS A 986 14.71 13.62 48.88
CA LYS A 986 15.64 14.75 49.01
C LYS A 986 17.01 14.33 48.48
N ALA A 987 17.23 14.42 47.17
CA ALA A 987 18.55 14.59 46.61
C ALA A 987 18.67 16.08 46.25
N ALA A 988 19.21 16.85 47.19
CA ALA A 988 19.63 18.21 46.91
C ALA A 988 20.56 18.22 45.70
N PRO A 989 20.45 19.19 44.76
CA PRO A 989 21.40 19.31 43.69
C PRO A 989 22.78 19.59 44.30
N ARG A 990 23.67 18.60 44.25
CA ARG A 990 25.10 18.82 44.49
C ARG A 990 25.60 19.72 43.37
N ARG A 991 25.78 21.00 43.70
CA ARG A 991 26.63 21.94 42.96
C ARG A 991 28.03 21.33 42.94
N ALA A 992 28.38 20.69 41.82
CA ALA A 992 29.77 20.32 41.54
C ALA A 992 30.40 21.46 40.74
N SER A 993 31.36 22.08 41.40
CA SER A 993 32.29 23.11 40.97
C SER A 993 32.81 22.94 39.54
N ARG A 994 32.62 23.98 38.71
CA ARG A 994 33.52 24.25 37.59
C ARG A 994 34.85 24.77 38.17
N SER A 995 35.90 23.97 38.08
CA SER A 995 37.29 24.41 38.25
C SER A 995 37.98 24.48 36.89
N ALA A 996 38.40 25.70 36.55
CA ALA A 996 39.40 26.17 35.61
C ALA A 996 40.12 25.17 34.67
N PHE A 997 40.14 25.54 33.38
CA PHE A 997 41.40 25.72 32.66
C PHE A 997 41.40 27.11 31.99
N ALA A 998 42.58 27.73 32.01
CA ALA A 998 42.83 29.16 31.85
C ALA A 998 42.94 29.64 30.40
N GLY A 999 42.80 30.95 30.20
CA GLY A 999 43.48 31.67 29.12
C GLY A 999 42.86 32.98 28.69
N GLY A 1000 43.43 34.11 29.15
CA GLY A 1000 43.43 35.38 28.41
C GLY A 1000 42.50 36.46 28.95
N GLY A 1001 43.03 37.31 29.84
CA GLY A 1001 42.35 38.51 30.31
C GLY A 1001 42.60 39.74 29.44
N ALA A 1002 41.76 40.76 29.61
CA ALA A 1002 42.09 42.17 29.83
C ALA A 1002 40.83 43.02 29.65
N GLY A 1003 40.61 44.00 30.53
CA GLY A 1003 39.75 45.16 30.26
C GLY A 1003 38.59 45.33 31.23
N GLU A 1004 38.87 46.02 32.34
CA GLU A 1004 37.91 46.62 33.29
C GLU A 1004 37.34 47.95 32.72
N PRO A 1005 36.46 48.70 33.42
CA PRO A 1005 35.04 48.85 33.09
C PRO A 1005 34.66 50.31 32.78
N ASP A 1006 33.38 50.60 32.51
CA ASP A 1006 32.61 51.62 33.27
C ASP A 1006 31.21 51.94 32.68
N ALA A 1007 30.32 52.26 33.64
CA ALA A 1007 29.24 53.26 33.63
C ALA A 1007 27.92 53.02 32.85
N ASP A 1008 26.88 52.80 33.68
CA ASP A 1008 25.56 53.46 33.73
C ASP A 1008 25.21 54.58 32.72
N ASP A 1009 23.97 54.53 32.21
CA ASP A 1009 23.06 55.69 32.04
C ASP A 1009 21.61 55.13 31.85
N ALA A 1010 20.67 55.43 32.75
CA ALA A 1010 19.76 56.61 32.76
C ALA A 1010 18.68 56.51 31.65
N THR A 1011 17.40 56.23 31.96
CA THR A 1011 16.35 57.19 32.41
C THR A 1011 16.17 58.34 31.40
N SER A 1012 14.99 58.72 30.90
CA SER A 1012 13.65 58.74 31.49
C SER A 1012 12.62 59.34 30.49
N ASP A 1013 11.35 59.36 30.93
CA ASP A 1013 10.31 60.37 30.65
C ASP A 1013 9.58 60.34 29.29
N GLU A 1014 8.28 60.64 29.17
CA GLU A 1014 7.05 60.66 30.01
C GLU A 1014 5.92 61.15 29.06
N ASP A 1015 4.66 61.09 29.52
CA ASP A 1015 3.48 61.87 29.10
C ASP A 1015 2.45 61.29 28.09
N ASP A 1016 1.35 60.80 28.67
CA ASP A 1016 -0.05 61.33 28.64
C ASP A 1016 -0.80 61.62 27.30
N ASP A 1017 -1.96 60.95 27.12
CA ASP A 1017 -3.33 61.53 27.26
C ASP A 1017 -4.44 60.73 26.51
N ASP A 1018 -5.41 60.27 27.31
CA ASP A 1018 -6.88 60.33 27.19
C ASP A 1018 -7.71 60.07 25.89
N GLU A 1019 -8.65 59.10 26.06
CA GLU A 1019 -10.12 59.22 25.95
C GLU A 1019 -10.99 58.67 24.77
N VAL A 1020 -12.04 57.94 25.23
CA VAL A 1020 -13.44 57.77 24.73
C VAL A 1020 -13.79 56.69 23.67
N GLY A 1021 -14.69 55.76 24.05
CA GLY A 1021 -15.94 55.59 23.28
C GLY A 1021 -16.50 54.20 22.91
N ASN A 1022 -17.15 53.54 23.89
CA ASN A 1022 -18.49 52.94 23.83
C ASN A 1022 -18.84 51.56 23.17
N ALA A 1023 -19.65 50.84 23.96
CA ALA A 1023 -20.84 50.04 23.63
C ALA A 1023 -20.77 48.49 23.54
N ALA A 1024 -21.70 47.90 24.28
CA ALA A 1024 -21.89 46.48 24.57
C ALA A 1024 -22.81 45.76 23.57
N VAL A 1025 -22.59 44.46 23.35
CA VAL A 1025 -23.63 43.48 22.93
C VAL A 1025 -23.33 42.11 23.59
N GLY A 1026 -24.37 41.49 24.16
CA GLY A 1026 -24.30 40.40 25.13
C GLY A 1026 -24.09 38.96 24.61
N PRO A 1027 -24.19 37.95 25.52
CA PRO A 1027 -23.89 36.55 25.22
C PRO A 1027 -25.15 35.77 24.83
N ALA A 1028 -25.04 34.89 23.83
CA ALA A 1028 -26.07 33.94 23.41
C ALA A 1028 -25.45 32.54 23.18
N PRO A 1029 -26.22 31.44 23.15
CA PRO A 1029 -26.14 30.44 24.20
C PRO A 1029 -25.65 29.06 23.75
N ARG A 1030 -25.12 28.30 24.73
CA ARG A 1030 -24.78 26.88 24.63
C ARG A 1030 -26.03 26.03 24.36
N ARG A 1031 -26.07 25.34 23.21
CA ARG A 1031 -27.02 24.24 22.97
C ARG A 1031 -26.44 22.89 23.37
N ARG A 1032 -27.26 22.17 24.13
CA ARG A 1032 -27.05 20.86 24.73
C ARG A 1032 -27.03 19.76 23.67
N LEU A 1033 -26.06 18.86 23.76
CA LEU A 1033 -26.07 17.55 23.11
C LEU A 1033 -27.08 16.61 23.81
N PRO A 1034 -27.95 15.89 23.09
CA PRO A 1034 -28.82 14.90 23.69
C PRO A 1034 -28.09 13.58 23.95
N ARG A 1035 -28.51 12.96 25.06
CA ARG A 1035 -28.08 11.66 25.59
C ARG A 1035 -28.36 10.52 24.59
N ARG A 1036 -27.36 9.69 24.32
CA ARG A 1036 -27.55 8.36 23.72
C ARG A 1036 -28.23 7.44 24.73
N SER A 1037 -29.46 7.02 24.43
CA SER A 1037 -30.11 5.88 25.09
C SER A 1037 -29.58 4.58 24.50
N THR A 1038 -29.36 3.64 25.42
CA THR A 1038 -29.03 2.25 25.17
C THR A 1038 -30.28 1.42 24.84
N THR A 1039 -30.02 0.21 24.32
CA THR A 1039 -30.89 -0.98 24.22
C THR A 1039 -31.98 -1.03 23.14
N SER A 1040 -31.77 -1.86 22.13
CA SER A 1040 -32.46 -3.15 22.03
C SER A 1040 -31.72 -4.06 21.05
N GLY A 1041 -31.40 -5.27 21.50
CA GLY A 1041 -30.86 -6.33 20.66
C GLY A 1041 -31.99 -7.09 19.99
N VAL A 1042 -31.85 -7.35 18.70
CA VAL A 1042 -32.57 -8.42 18.01
C VAL A 1042 -31.54 -9.23 17.24
N ARG A 1043 -31.43 -10.50 17.61
CA ARG A 1043 -30.61 -11.53 16.97
C ARG A 1043 -31.09 -11.73 15.54
N TYR A 1044 -30.16 -11.78 14.57
CA TYR A 1044 -30.38 -12.52 13.34
C TYR A 1044 -29.36 -13.65 13.25
N ARG A 1045 -29.89 -14.86 13.12
CA ARG A 1045 -29.19 -16.11 12.88
C ARG A 1045 -28.48 -16.04 11.53
N ALA A 1046 -27.22 -16.46 11.51
CA ALA A 1046 -26.57 -16.91 10.29
C ALA A 1046 -27.25 -18.20 9.82
N ALA A 1047 -27.70 -18.20 8.57
CA ALA A 1047 -28.00 -19.40 7.81
C ALA A 1047 -27.31 -19.24 6.46
N SER A 1048 -26.26 -20.02 6.28
CA SER A 1048 -25.71 -20.41 5.00
C SER A 1048 -26.68 -21.37 4.31
N SER A 1049 -26.97 -21.12 3.04
CA SER A 1049 -27.33 -22.16 2.07
C SER A 1049 -27.02 -21.65 0.66
N GLU A 1050 -26.27 -22.48 -0.05
CA GLU A 1050 -25.69 -22.36 -1.38
C GLU A 1050 -26.71 -22.58 -2.52
N SER A 1051 -26.19 -22.54 -3.76
CA SER A 1051 -26.63 -23.25 -4.99
C SER A 1051 -27.88 -22.73 -5.73
N ASP A 1052 -28.04 -22.81 -7.05
CA ASP A 1052 -27.29 -23.32 -8.22
C ASP A 1052 -27.98 -22.78 -9.50
N GLY A 1053 -27.34 -22.69 -10.69
CA GLY A 1053 -27.39 -23.68 -11.80
C GLY A 1053 -28.79 -23.78 -12.47
N SER A 1054 -29.05 -24.04 -13.76
CA SER A 1054 -28.34 -24.40 -15.00
C SER A 1054 -29.45 -24.70 -16.04
N GLU A 1055 -29.23 -24.48 -17.34
CA GLU A 1055 -29.82 -25.26 -18.47
C GLU A 1055 -28.75 -25.24 -19.58
N GLY A 1056 -28.34 -26.28 -20.30
CA GLY A 1056 -28.74 -27.69 -20.41
C GLY A 1056 -28.48 -28.16 -21.86
N GLU A 1057 -27.92 -29.36 -22.03
CA GLU A 1057 -27.95 -30.32 -23.19
C GLU A 1057 -26.69 -31.21 -23.09
N GLU A 1058 -26.77 -32.41 -22.50
CA GLU A 1058 -27.17 -33.71 -23.07
C GLU A 1058 -26.13 -34.31 -24.04
N ASP A 1059 -25.39 -35.33 -23.57
CA ASP A 1059 -25.42 -36.67 -24.18
C ASP A 1059 -24.75 -37.73 -23.30
N SER A 1060 -25.37 -38.90 -23.31
CA SER A 1060 -25.13 -40.11 -22.53
C SER A 1060 -24.08 -41.03 -23.16
N ASP A 1061 -23.30 -41.77 -22.37
CA ASP A 1061 -23.48 -43.23 -22.25
C ASP A 1061 -22.53 -43.94 -21.25
N ALA A 1062 -23.03 -45.10 -20.83
CA ALA A 1062 -22.66 -45.98 -19.72
C ALA A 1062 -21.32 -46.75 -19.85
N GLY A 1063 -20.86 -47.30 -18.70
CA GLY A 1063 -20.18 -48.60 -18.66
C GLY A 1063 -18.95 -48.70 -17.74
N SER A 1064 -19.08 -48.65 -16.41
CA SER A 1064 -18.99 -49.79 -15.47
C SER A 1064 -17.75 -50.73 -15.53
N SER A 1065 -17.13 -50.86 -14.35
CA SER A 1065 -16.57 -52.08 -13.70
C SER A 1065 -15.05 -52.35 -13.71
N ALA A 1066 -14.49 -52.25 -12.49
CA ALA A 1066 -13.79 -53.28 -11.68
C ALA A 1066 -12.54 -54.04 -12.17
N GLY A 1067 -11.60 -54.21 -11.22
CA GLY A 1067 -10.49 -55.17 -11.20
C GLY A 1067 -9.13 -54.52 -11.51
N GLY A 1068 -8.05 -54.66 -10.75
CA GLY A 1068 -7.65 -55.71 -9.81
C GLY A 1068 -6.27 -56.24 -10.22
N SER A 1069 -5.29 -56.04 -9.32
CA SER A 1069 -4.04 -56.81 -9.11
C SER A 1069 -2.90 -56.87 -10.15
N ASP A 1070 -1.70 -56.95 -9.55
CA ASP A 1070 -0.45 -57.62 -9.96
C ASP A 1070 0.60 -56.86 -10.80
N GLY A 1071 1.66 -56.42 -10.10
CA GLY A 1071 2.87 -57.23 -9.94
C GLY A 1071 3.81 -57.39 -11.14
N GLY A 1072 5.03 -56.85 -11.02
CA GLY A 1072 6.13 -57.21 -11.92
C GLY A 1072 7.38 -56.36 -11.69
N GLY A 1073 8.33 -56.88 -10.91
CA GLY A 1073 9.67 -56.31 -10.77
C GLY A 1073 10.65 -56.83 -11.83
N ALA A 1074 11.71 -56.07 -12.06
CA ALA A 1074 13.03 -56.52 -12.53
C ALA A 1074 14.02 -55.37 -12.26
N GLN A 1075 14.86 -55.48 -11.23
CA GLN A 1075 16.20 -56.09 -11.18
C GLN A 1075 17.34 -55.17 -11.67
N GLU A 1076 18.26 -54.97 -10.74
CA GLU A 1076 19.52 -54.24 -10.79
C GLU A 1076 20.53 -54.84 -11.78
N THR A 1077 21.46 -54.00 -12.26
CA THR A 1077 22.88 -54.37 -12.32
C THR A 1077 23.78 -53.20 -11.92
N VAL A 1078 24.73 -53.55 -11.06
CA VAL A 1078 25.64 -52.74 -10.24
C VAL A 1078 27.01 -52.59 -10.93
N SER A 1079 27.81 -51.66 -10.38
CA SER A 1079 29.29 -51.62 -10.28
C SER A 1079 30.00 -50.59 -11.17
N GLU A 1080 31.03 -49.86 -10.74
CA GLU A 1080 31.73 -49.63 -9.46
C GLU A 1080 32.77 -48.51 -9.70
N GLY A 1081 33.21 -47.80 -8.64
CA GLY A 1081 34.59 -47.30 -8.58
C GLY A 1081 34.82 -45.82 -8.21
N GLN A 1082 35.07 -45.59 -6.90
CA GLN A 1082 36.06 -44.65 -6.29
C GLN A 1082 35.86 -43.12 -6.51
N GLU A 1083 36.00 -42.21 -5.55
CA GLU A 1083 36.72 -42.19 -4.27
C GLU A 1083 36.15 -41.07 -3.37
N ASN A 1084 36.22 -41.28 -2.05
CA ASN A 1084 35.55 -40.50 -1.02
C ASN A 1084 36.57 -39.60 -0.30
N GLU A 1085 36.53 -38.28 -0.49
CA GLU A 1085 37.18 -37.31 0.41
C GLU A 1085 36.13 -36.40 1.06
N GLY A 1086 36.18 -36.33 2.39
CA GLY A 1086 35.10 -35.90 3.26
C GLY A 1086 34.78 -34.40 3.22
N MET A 1087 33.61 -34.07 2.68
CA MET A 1087 32.95 -32.79 2.90
C MET A 1087 32.11 -32.86 4.19
N ARG A 1088 32.64 -32.37 5.31
CA ARG A 1088 31.80 -32.06 6.49
C ARG A 1088 30.85 -30.92 6.13
N ARG A 1089 29.64 -31.25 5.67
CA ARG A 1089 28.51 -30.31 5.64
C ARG A 1089 28.22 -29.87 7.09
N PRO A 1090 27.99 -28.57 7.36
CA PRO A 1090 27.46 -28.17 8.65
C PRO A 1090 26.10 -28.83 8.82
N ARG A 1091 25.88 -29.44 10.00
CA ARG A 1091 24.60 -30.02 10.38
C ARG A 1091 23.53 -28.93 10.30
N THR A 1092 22.76 -28.93 9.21
CA THR A 1092 21.47 -28.22 9.17
C THR A 1092 20.59 -28.90 10.20
N SER A 1093 20.17 -28.15 11.23
CA SER A 1093 19.17 -28.66 12.15
C SER A 1093 17.91 -29.05 11.36
N ALA A 1094 17.23 -30.10 11.80
CA ALA A 1094 15.99 -30.59 11.18
C ALA A 1094 14.87 -29.53 11.08
N ALA A 1095 15.06 -28.34 11.67
CA ALA A 1095 14.15 -27.20 11.62
C ALA A 1095 14.04 -26.53 10.23
N ALA A 1096 15.02 -26.65 9.33
CA ALA A 1096 15.03 -25.94 8.05
C ALA A 1096 14.08 -26.55 6.97
N ALA A 1097 13.49 -27.72 7.23
CA ALA A 1097 12.68 -28.44 6.24
C ALA A 1097 11.19 -28.03 6.22
N LEU A 1098 10.71 -27.27 7.21
CA LEU A 1098 9.27 -27.17 7.53
C LEU A 1098 8.74 -25.72 7.68
N GLU A 1099 9.37 -24.75 7.01
CA GLU A 1099 8.88 -23.37 6.88
C GLU A 1099 7.92 -23.19 5.68
N LYS A 1100 7.00 -22.19 5.73
CA LYS A 1100 6.18 -21.80 4.56
C LYS A 1100 7.11 -21.61 3.36
N PRO A 1101 6.78 -22.11 2.14
CA PRO A 1101 7.65 -21.93 0.97
C PRO A 1101 7.88 -20.45 0.68
N GLU A 1102 6.93 -19.57 0.97
CA GLU A 1102 7.11 -18.12 0.91
C GLU A 1102 8.10 -17.61 1.96
N VAL A 1103 8.02 -18.01 3.23
CA VAL A 1103 8.95 -17.60 4.29
C VAL A 1103 10.34 -18.20 4.09
N ARG A 1104 10.42 -19.44 3.60
CA ARG A 1104 11.66 -20.10 3.22
C ARG A 1104 12.26 -19.44 1.98
N ARG A 1105 11.44 -19.05 1.00
CA ARG A 1105 11.85 -18.21 -0.14
C ARG A 1105 12.21 -16.81 0.32
N LEU A 1106 11.60 -16.25 1.35
CA LEU A 1106 11.90 -14.92 1.87
C LEU A 1106 13.17 -14.94 2.73
N ARG A 1107 13.41 -15.99 3.51
CA ARG A 1107 14.67 -16.23 4.23
C ARG A 1107 15.80 -16.66 3.30
N ALA A 1108 15.52 -17.49 2.30
CA ALA A 1108 16.47 -17.84 1.24
C ALA A 1108 16.74 -16.62 0.36
N ALA A 1109 15.74 -15.85 -0.06
CA ALA A 1109 15.91 -14.61 -0.80
C ALA A 1109 16.50 -13.51 0.06
N LEU A 1110 16.29 -13.43 1.38
CA LEU A 1110 17.01 -12.48 2.24
C LEU A 1110 18.46 -12.93 2.45
N ALA A 1111 18.73 -14.24 2.54
CA ALA A 1111 20.08 -14.78 2.63
C ALA A 1111 20.84 -14.70 1.29
N GLU A 1112 20.14 -14.80 0.16
CA GLU A 1112 20.63 -14.61 -1.21
C GLU A 1112 20.68 -13.12 -1.59
N ASN A 1113 19.76 -12.27 -1.12
CA ASN A 1113 19.78 -10.82 -1.27
C ASN A 1113 20.72 -10.13 -0.27
N CYS A 1114 21.25 -10.81 0.75
CA CYS A 1114 22.47 -10.32 1.41
C CYS A 1114 23.71 -10.40 0.48
N VAL A 1115 23.56 -10.96 -0.74
CA VAL A 1115 24.59 -11.06 -1.78
C VAL A 1115 24.23 -10.20 -3.02
N LEU A 1116 23.01 -9.65 -3.13
CA LEU A 1116 22.57 -8.70 -4.17
C LEU A 1116 22.48 -7.29 -3.59
#